data_AF-A0A8C7WC06-F1
#
_entry.id   AF-A0A8C7WC06-F1
#
_cell.length_a   1.000
_cell.length_b   1.000
_cell.length_c   1.000
_cell.angle_alpha   90.00
_cell.angle_beta   90.00
_cell.angle_gamma   90.00
#
_symmetry.space_group_name_H-M   'P 1'
#
loop_
_entity.id
_entity.type
_entity.pdbx_description
1 polymer ?
#
loop_
_entity_poly.entity_id
_entity_poly.type
_entity_poly.pdbx_seq_one_letter_code
_entity_poly.pdbx_strand_id
1 'polypeptide(L)'
;MMSVNRCMLLFSRVQPRICAISVRNKNTLVDSRCGNFGSTTLLKDPWSGPLTSRRGVYSNSSSRSPDTSLFVPLNIKSDVDDGWAVGAELTQPLDKSELLKILNKFYKRNEMQKIAADQGLDARLFHQAFISFRKYVLEISTLSADLHIILNDICCGAGHIDDLYPYFMRHAKQIFPMLDCMEDLRKISDLRVPANWYPEARAIQRKVIFHAGPTNSGKTHHAIQRYLAAKSGVYCGPLKLLAHEIFEKSNTAGVPCDLVTGEERTFVDAEGGQAEHVACTIEMCSVTTPYEVAVIDEIQMIRDISRGWAWTRALLGLCAEEIHVCGEPAVINFVTELMYTTGEEVEVRNYKRLSPCSILDRAVESLDNLRPGDCVVCFSKNDIYSISRQIESRGLECAVIYGSLPPGTKLSQAKKFNDPEDPCKILVATDAIGMGLNLSIKRIIFNSLVKPNINEKGEKELNTISTSQALQIAGRAGRFSSIFKEGEVTTMHRDDLPILKEILSRTVHAIEIAGLHPTAEQIEMFAYHLPDATLSNLIDIFVSLSQVDGMYFVCNIDDFKFLADMIQHIPLNLRSRYVFCTAPINKKQPFVCTSFLKFARQFSRDEPLTFDWVCRLVSWPLVPPKNIKDLVHLEAVHDVLDLYLWLSYRFMDMFPDANHVREIQQELDSIIQLGVRNITRLIRATETSATPGIDPLSSQRRSGPSPVSPRRVRGAPKAQDSGVEAGQLDKSLGSRLVQEGLLTPDLLKQLQKEWSKEHRQEEVGVKLVAETLNNKIKGRKKK
;
A
#
# COMPACT_ATOMS: atom_id res chain seq x y z
N MET A 1 -48.70 4.23 22.29
CA MET A 1 -49.11 4.04 23.71
C MET A 1 -47.84 3.70 24.50
N MET A 2 -47.14 4.69 25.09
CA MET A 2 -47.14 5.07 26.53
C MET A 2 -46.96 3.86 27.47
N SER A 3 -45.95 3.75 28.35
CA SER A 3 -45.46 4.65 29.43
C SER A 3 -44.05 4.14 29.87
N VAL A 4 -42.96 4.90 30.02
CA VAL A 4 -42.55 5.92 31.04
C VAL A 4 -42.54 5.43 32.50
N ASN A 5 -41.36 5.64 33.14
CA ASN A 5 -40.96 5.64 34.56
C ASN A 5 -40.41 4.36 35.23
N ARG A 6 -39.07 4.29 35.36
CA ARG A 6 -38.37 4.32 36.67
C ARG A 6 -36.87 4.54 36.50
N CYS A 7 -36.40 5.70 36.96
CA CYS A 7 -35.01 6.07 37.17
C CYS A 7 -34.93 6.69 38.58
N MET A 8 -33.77 6.55 39.25
CA MET A 8 -33.34 7.10 40.56
C MET A 8 -33.22 6.08 41.72
N LEU A 9 -32.09 6.23 42.46
CA LEU A 9 -31.52 5.47 43.58
C LEU A 9 -30.42 4.49 43.11
N LEU A 10 -29.17 4.50 43.55
CA LEU A 10 -28.43 5.10 44.67
C LEU A 10 -26.92 4.99 44.32
N PHE A 11 -26.10 5.99 44.63
CA PHE A 11 -24.82 5.85 45.36
C PHE A 11 -24.07 7.20 45.38
N SER A 12 -24.18 7.87 46.53
CA SER A 12 -23.30 8.96 46.96
C SER A 12 -22.69 8.57 48.30
N ARG A 13 -21.35 8.61 48.42
CA ARG A 13 -20.56 8.76 49.65
C ARG A 13 -19.07 8.51 49.35
N VAL A 14 -18.26 9.58 49.29
CA VAL A 14 -16.98 9.72 50.03
C VAL A 14 -16.72 11.23 50.19
N GLN A 15 -16.47 11.66 51.43
CA GLN A 15 -16.23 13.05 51.86
C GLN A 15 -14.77 13.51 51.62
N PRO A 16 -14.53 14.84 51.54
CA PRO A 16 -13.20 15.45 51.48
C PRO A 16 -12.65 15.80 52.88
N ARG A 17 -11.32 15.79 53.03
CA ARG A 17 -10.63 16.44 54.16
C ARG A 17 -9.90 17.70 53.69
N ILE A 18 -10.28 18.82 54.28
CA ILE A 18 -9.60 20.12 54.24
C ILE A 18 -9.09 20.41 55.66
N CYS A 19 -7.85 20.86 55.79
CA CYS A 19 -7.39 21.69 56.92
C CYS A 19 -6.37 22.70 56.41
N ALA A 20 -6.39 23.88 57.01
CA ALA A 20 -5.89 25.14 56.47
C ALA A 20 -4.83 25.82 57.39
N ILE A 21 -4.31 26.97 56.91
CA ILE A 21 -3.64 28.09 57.62
C ILE A 21 -2.11 27.86 57.85
N SER A 22 -1.14 28.76 57.57
CA SER A 22 -1.06 30.22 57.68
C SER A 22 0.05 30.84 56.80
N VAL A 23 -0.15 32.10 56.40
CA VAL A 23 0.86 33.06 55.90
C VAL A 23 1.58 33.76 57.06
N ARG A 24 2.88 34.08 56.92
CA ARG A 24 3.52 35.27 57.54
C ARG A 24 4.83 35.67 56.84
N ASN A 25 4.89 36.94 56.43
CA ASN A 25 6.05 37.68 55.92
C ASN A 25 7.19 37.82 56.93
N LYS A 26 8.43 37.95 56.42
CA LYS A 26 9.42 38.97 56.86
C LYS A 26 10.58 39.11 55.87
N ASN A 27 10.87 40.37 55.51
CA ASN A 27 12.04 40.88 54.79
C ASN A 27 13.36 40.59 55.51
N THR A 28 14.46 40.42 54.76
CA THR A 28 15.73 41.15 54.99
C THR A 28 16.68 41.07 53.80
N LEU A 29 17.23 42.24 53.43
CA LEU A 29 18.35 42.51 52.52
C LEU A 29 19.69 41.97 53.06
N VAL A 30 20.70 41.94 52.17
CA VAL A 30 22.17 42.15 52.31
C VAL A 30 22.86 41.17 51.33
N ASP A 31 23.30 41.57 50.14
CA ASP A 31 24.44 42.42 49.76
C ASP A 31 25.82 41.76 49.97
N SER A 32 26.69 41.95 48.97
CA SER A 32 28.17 41.90 48.97
C SER A 32 28.96 40.65 48.48
N ARG A 33 29.74 40.94 47.40
CA ARG A 33 31.15 40.58 47.09
C ARG A 33 31.45 39.15 46.60
N CYS A 34 31.90 38.94 45.36
CA CYS A 34 33.15 39.35 44.69
C CYS A 34 34.41 38.74 45.34
N GLY A 35 35.10 37.86 44.60
CA GLY A 35 36.35 37.22 45.01
C GLY A 35 37.00 36.43 43.86
N ASN A 36 37.79 37.13 43.05
CA ASN A 36 38.74 36.61 42.06
C ASN A 36 40.00 36.07 42.76
N PHE A 37 40.54 34.92 42.33
CA PHE A 37 41.96 34.48 42.35
C PHE A 37 41.97 33.10 41.64
N GLY A 38 42.83 32.73 40.69
CA GLY A 38 44.10 33.27 40.22
C GLY A 38 45.14 32.13 40.08
N SER A 39 45.16 31.47 38.91
CA SER A 39 46.30 30.85 38.17
C SER A 39 47.32 29.92 38.86
N THR A 40 47.60 28.72 38.29
CA THR A 40 48.90 28.41 37.62
C THR A 40 48.94 27.02 36.89
N THR A 41 49.21 27.05 35.56
CA THR A 41 50.18 26.26 34.73
C THR A 41 50.26 24.70 34.81
N LEU A 42 50.45 23.86 33.77
CA LEU A 42 51.05 23.91 32.42
C LEU A 42 50.63 22.70 31.52
N LEU A 43 50.50 22.97 30.21
CA LEU A 43 50.96 22.22 29.01
C LEU A 43 50.35 20.86 28.52
N LYS A 44 49.91 20.96 27.24
CA LYS A 44 49.98 20.03 26.06
C LYS A 44 48.71 19.27 25.62
N ASP A 45 47.91 19.97 24.79
CA ASP A 45 47.57 19.68 23.36
C ASP A 45 46.93 18.34 22.90
N PRO A 46 46.16 18.30 21.78
CA PRO A 46 45.33 19.35 21.16
C PRO A 46 43.96 18.82 20.60
N TRP A 47 43.17 19.73 20.01
CA TRP A 47 41.97 19.53 19.16
C TRP A 47 40.58 19.49 19.83
N SER A 48 40.02 20.68 20.06
CA SER A 48 38.58 20.92 19.90
C SER A 48 38.38 22.24 19.16
N GLY A 49 37.98 22.15 17.89
CA GLY A 49 37.42 23.27 17.14
C GLY A 49 35.90 23.07 17.02
N PRO A 50 35.08 24.13 17.10
CA PRO A 50 33.65 24.00 16.89
C PRO A 50 33.40 23.84 15.38
N LEU A 51 33.19 22.61 14.93
CA LEU A 51 32.62 22.35 13.61
C LEU A 51 31.14 22.71 13.65
N THR A 52 30.84 23.98 13.39
CA THR A 52 29.57 24.40 12.80
C THR A 52 29.41 23.74 11.44
N SER A 53 28.94 22.49 11.44
CA SER A 53 28.43 21.85 10.23
C SER A 53 27.00 22.33 10.02
N ARG A 54 26.82 23.13 8.97
CA ARG A 54 25.52 23.51 8.42
C ARG A 54 24.69 22.25 8.16
N ARG A 55 23.77 21.93 9.07
CA ARG A 55 22.63 21.05 8.78
C ARG A 55 21.73 21.79 7.79
N GLY A 56 21.90 21.47 6.50
CA GLY A 56 20.88 21.66 5.50
C GLY A 56 19.83 20.56 5.65
N VAL A 57 19.07 20.60 6.73
CA VAL A 57 17.80 19.87 6.84
C VAL A 57 16.76 20.96 6.88
N TYR A 58 15.95 21.04 5.83
CA TYR A 58 14.77 21.90 5.81
C TYR A 58 13.83 21.43 6.92
N SER A 59 13.97 22.02 8.10
CA SER A 59 12.96 22.02 9.15
C SER A 59 11.77 22.85 8.66
N ASN A 60 10.93 22.27 7.80
CA ASN A 60 9.61 22.81 7.56
C ASN A 60 8.71 22.41 8.74
N SER A 61 8.95 23.03 9.89
CA SER A 61 7.95 23.13 10.98
C SER A 61 7.03 24.34 10.77
N SER A 62 6.96 24.89 9.55
CA SER A 62 5.86 25.75 9.14
C SER A 62 4.67 24.84 8.84
N SER A 63 3.55 25.01 9.55
CA SER A 63 2.27 24.44 9.16
C SER A 63 2.09 24.62 7.66
N ARG A 64 2.15 23.54 6.87
CA ARG A 64 1.85 23.64 5.44
C ARG A 64 0.44 24.21 5.34
N SER A 65 0.27 25.26 4.55
CA SER A 65 -1.06 25.77 4.24
C SER A 65 -1.88 24.60 3.68
N PRO A 66 -3.15 24.43 4.09
CA PRO A 66 -4.00 23.36 3.58
C PRO A 66 -3.93 23.34 2.05
N ASP A 67 -3.78 22.16 1.47
CA ASP A 67 -3.91 22.03 0.02
C ASP A 67 -5.38 22.24 -0.35
N THR A 68 -5.71 23.49 -0.70
CA THR A 68 -7.08 23.87 -1.00
C THR A 68 -7.61 23.10 -2.20
N SER A 69 -6.76 22.58 -3.11
CA SER A 69 -7.18 21.85 -4.31
C SER A 69 -8.04 20.62 -4.00
N LEU A 70 -7.91 20.08 -2.79
CA LEU A 70 -8.69 18.94 -2.29
C LEU A 70 -10.14 19.32 -1.96
N PHE A 71 -10.46 20.60 -1.82
CA PHE A 71 -11.81 21.03 -1.45
C PHE A 71 -12.71 21.03 -2.68
N VAL A 72 -13.60 20.05 -2.73
CA VAL A 72 -14.61 19.89 -3.77
C VAL A 72 -15.78 20.82 -3.46
N PRO A 73 -16.17 21.73 -4.39
CA PRO A 73 -17.26 22.65 -4.15
C PRO A 73 -18.60 21.90 -4.10
N LEU A 74 -19.39 22.18 -3.07
CA LEU A 74 -20.76 21.68 -2.96
C LEU A 74 -21.72 22.50 -3.82
N ASN A 75 -22.66 21.80 -4.44
CA ASN A 75 -23.77 22.44 -5.15
C ASN A 75 -24.83 22.85 -4.13
N ILE A 76 -25.01 24.15 -3.95
CA ILE A 76 -26.10 24.68 -3.13
C ILE A 76 -27.41 24.46 -3.88
N LYS A 77 -28.28 23.59 -3.34
CA LYS A 77 -29.65 23.44 -3.83
C LYS A 77 -30.39 24.74 -3.53
N SER A 78 -31.04 25.31 -4.53
CA SER A 78 -32.04 26.35 -4.30
C SER A 78 -33.19 25.69 -3.55
N ASP A 79 -33.37 26.02 -2.27
CA ASP A 79 -34.62 25.69 -1.61
C ASP A 79 -35.72 26.39 -2.43
N VAL A 80 -36.54 25.58 -3.10
CA VAL A 80 -37.84 26.01 -3.61
C VAL A 80 -38.72 26.11 -2.38
N ASP A 81 -38.40 27.02 -1.48
CA ASP A 81 -39.38 27.45 -0.51
C ASP A 81 -40.35 28.30 -1.33
N ASP A 82 -41.59 27.84 -1.44
CA ASP A 82 -42.74 28.61 -1.95
C ASP A 82 -43.07 29.79 -0.99
N GLY A 83 -42.02 30.38 -0.41
CA GLY A 83 -42.02 31.55 0.43
C GLY A 83 -42.15 32.78 -0.45
N TRP A 84 -43.31 33.41 -0.33
CA TRP A 84 -43.59 34.80 -0.67
C TRP A 84 -42.32 35.68 -0.68
N ALA A 85 -42.08 36.45 -1.75
CA ALA A 85 -40.86 37.25 -1.94
C ALA A 85 -40.80 38.50 -1.04
N VAL A 86 -40.72 38.31 0.28
CA VAL A 86 -40.77 39.36 1.31
C VAL A 86 -39.78 40.50 1.05
N GLY A 87 -38.58 40.20 0.54
CA GLY A 87 -37.57 41.21 0.23
C GLY A 87 -38.00 42.20 -0.87
N ALA A 88 -38.68 41.70 -1.91
CA ALA A 88 -39.16 42.53 -3.02
C ALA A 88 -40.35 43.41 -2.60
N GLU A 89 -41.15 42.96 -1.64
CA GLU A 89 -42.26 43.74 -1.08
C GLU A 89 -41.80 44.86 -0.13
N LEU A 90 -40.73 44.62 0.63
CA LEU A 90 -40.15 45.61 1.54
C LEU A 90 -39.36 46.70 0.82
N THR A 91 -38.91 46.44 -0.42
CA THR A 91 -38.03 47.34 -1.17
C THR A 91 -38.53 47.53 -2.62
N GLN A 92 -37.67 47.31 -3.62
CA GLN A 92 -37.98 47.38 -5.05
C GLN A 92 -37.38 46.15 -5.75
N PRO A 93 -37.96 45.69 -6.88
CA PRO A 93 -37.38 44.60 -7.64
C PRO A 93 -35.97 44.95 -8.12
N LEU A 94 -35.02 44.04 -7.90
CA LEU A 94 -33.62 44.25 -8.25
C LEU A 94 -33.38 44.21 -9.77
N ASP A 95 -32.68 45.21 -10.30
CA ASP A 95 -32.19 45.16 -11.70
C ASP A 95 -30.94 44.27 -11.81
N LYS A 96 -31.08 43.17 -12.56
CA LYS A 96 -30.00 42.22 -12.84
C LYS A 96 -28.79 42.86 -13.51
N SER A 97 -28.98 43.92 -14.29
CA SER A 97 -27.89 44.59 -15.01
C SER A 97 -26.97 45.38 -14.06
N GLU A 98 -27.55 46.07 -13.08
CA GLU A 98 -26.82 46.79 -12.04
C GLU A 98 -26.18 45.85 -11.02
N LEU A 99 -26.89 44.77 -10.62
CA LEU A 99 -26.32 43.72 -9.77
C LEU A 99 -25.03 43.13 -10.35
N LEU A 100 -25.00 42.87 -11.66
CA LEU A 100 -23.80 42.33 -12.32
C LEU A 100 -22.62 43.31 -12.23
N LYS A 101 -22.86 44.62 -12.34
CA LYS A 101 -21.82 45.64 -12.18
C LYS A 101 -21.29 45.68 -10.74
N ILE A 102 -22.19 45.61 -9.75
CA ILE A 102 -21.83 45.59 -8.33
C ILE A 102 -21.00 44.36 -8.00
N LEU A 103 -21.44 43.17 -8.40
CA LEU A 103 -20.72 41.91 -8.16
C LEU A 103 -19.33 41.91 -8.80
N ASN A 104 -19.20 42.42 -10.03
CA ASN A 104 -17.90 42.54 -10.69
C ASN A 104 -16.97 43.55 -10.02
N LYS A 105 -17.52 44.63 -9.42
CA LYS A 105 -16.74 45.57 -8.60
C LYS A 105 -16.28 44.90 -7.30
N PHE A 106 -17.16 44.17 -6.61
CA PHE A 106 -16.83 43.40 -5.41
C PHE A 106 -15.66 42.43 -5.67
N TYR A 107 -15.73 41.63 -6.74
CA TYR A 107 -14.68 40.68 -7.10
C TYR A 107 -13.30 41.32 -7.31
N LYS A 108 -13.26 42.54 -7.85
CA LYS A 108 -12.00 43.26 -8.16
C LYS A 108 -11.39 44.00 -6.96
N ARG A 109 -12.08 44.11 -5.82
CA ARG A 109 -11.53 44.79 -4.65
C ARG A 109 -10.45 43.94 -3.98
N ASN A 110 -9.25 44.50 -3.89
CA ASN A 110 -8.11 43.85 -3.25
C ASN A 110 -8.33 43.67 -1.74
N GLU A 111 -9.06 44.60 -1.09
CA GLU A 111 -9.35 44.50 0.34
C GLU A 111 -10.19 43.25 0.64
N MET A 112 -11.23 42.98 -0.16
CA MET A 112 -12.11 41.82 0.02
C MET A 112 -11.38 40.50 -0.22
N GLN A 113 -10.53 40.46 -1.25
CA GLN A 113 -9.68 39.29 -1.51
C GLN A 113 -8.70 39.02 -0.37
N LYS A 114 -8.14 40.08 0.23
CA LYS A 114 -7.22 39.95 1.37
C LYS A 114 -7.94 39.43 2.61
N ILE A 115 -9.09 40.00 2.96
CA ILE A 115 -9.89 39.53 4.12
C ILE A 115 -10.33 38.07 3.90
N ALA A 116 -10.72 37.70 2.68
CA ALA A 116 -11.03 36.31 2.34
C ALA A 116 -9.82 35.37 2.52
N ALA A 117 -8.63 35.79 2.05
CA ALA A 117 -7.41 35.02 2.23
C ALA A 117 -7.04 34.84 3.72
N ASP A 118 -7.23 35.87 4.54
CA ASP A 118 -7.04 35.80 5.99
C ASP A 118 -8.01 34.81 6.67
N GLN A 119 -9.18 34.56 6.06
CA GLN A 119 -10.15 33.54 6.49
C GLN A 119 -9.99 32.18 5.78
N GLY A 120 -8.89 31.96 5.04
CA GLY A 120 -8.58 30.69 4.39
C GLY A 120 -9.15 30.49 2.98
N LEU A 121 -9.80 31.50 2.40
CA LEU A 121 -10.20 31.52 0.98
C LEU A 121 -9.04 32.03 0.12
N ASP A 122 -8.23 31.10 -0.39
CA ASP A 122 -7.22 31.45 -1.38
C ASP A 122 -7.84 31.93 -2.71
N ALA A 123 -7.01 32.37 -3.65
CA ALA A 123 -7.48 32.89 -4.94
C ALA A 123 -8.37 31.91 -5.71
N ARG A 124 -8.13 30.59 -5.58
CA ARG A 124 -8.88 29.54 -6.27
C ARG A 124 -10.27 29.38 -5.66
N LEU A 125 -10.32 29.20 -4.33
CA LEU A 125 -11.57 29.06 -3.59
C LEU A 125 -12.42 30.33 -3.71
N PHE A 126 -11.81 31.50 -3.59
CA PHE A 126 -12.48 32.79 -3.75
C PHE A 126 -13.15 32.91 -5.12
N HIS A 127 -12.44 32.54 -6.19
CA HIS A 127 -12.98 32.56 -7.54
C HIS A 127 -14.16 31.60 -7.71
N GLN A 128 -14.05 30.36 -7.24
CA GLN A 128 -15.12 29.37 -7.33
C GLN A 128 -16.35 29.76 -6.50
N ALA A 129 -16.12 30.21 -5.27
CA ALA A 129 -17.18 30.72 -4.41
C ALA A 129 -17.88 31.93 -5.03
N PHE A 130 -17.13 32.85 -5.64
CA PHE A 130 -17.69 34.04 -6.29
C PHE A 130 -18.52 33.69 -7.52
N ILE A 131 -18.06 32.77 -8.37
CA ILE A 131 -18.84 32.31 -9.53
C ILE A 131 -20.18 31.73 -9.08
N SER A 132 -20.16 30.87 -8.05
CA SER A 132 -21.36 30.28 -7.50
C SER A 132 -22.27 31.33 -6.85
N PHE A 133 -21.71 32.27 -6.06
CA PHE A 133 -22.47 33.34 -5.44
C PHE A 133 -23.13 34.27 -6.48
N ARG A 134 -22.39 34.63 -7.53
CA ARG A 134 -22.93 35.41 -8.65
C ARG A 134 -24.08 34.67 -9.34
N LYS A 135 -23.93 33.36 -9.54
CA LYS A 135 -24.98 32.51 -10.13
C LYS A 135 -26.21 32.48 -9.22
N TYR A 136 -26.01 32.26 -7.92
CA TYR A 136 -27.05 32.28 -6.89
C TYR A 136 -27.85 33.59 -6.89
N VAL A 137 -27.17 34.74 -6.89
CA VAL A 137 -27.82 36.06 -6.88
C VAL A 137 -28.60 36.37 -8.17
N LEU A 138 -28.13 35.90 -9.34
CA LEU A 138 -28.73 36.28 -10.63
C LEU A 138 -29.82 35.32 -11.13
N GLU A 139 -29.71 34.03 -10.80
CA GLU A 139 -30.57 32.97 -11.34
C GLU A 139 -31.73 32.58 -10.42
N ILE A 140 -31.60 32.79 -9.10
CA ILE A 140 -32.65 32.40 -8.15
C ILE A 140 -33.83 33.38 -8.18
N SER A 141 -35.03 32.85 -8.11
CA SER A 141 -36.30 33.59 -8.13
C SER A 141 -36.58 34.37 -6.85
N THR A 142 -36.18 33.84 -5.70
CA THR A 142 -36.41 34.42 -4.37
C THR A 142 -35.12 34.42 -3.55
N LEU A 143 -34.59 35.62 -3.28
CA LEU A 143 -33.45 35.79 -2.36
C LEU A 143 -33.95 35.94 -0.93
N SER A 144 -33.11 35.62 0.04
CA SER A 144 -33.40 35.92 1.44
C SER A 144 -33.63 37.42 1.62
N ALA A 145 -34.60 37.80 2.47
CA ALA A 145 -35.04 39.19 2.58
C ALA A 145 -33.90 40.14 2.98
N ASP A 146 -33.00 39.69 3.85
CA ASP A 146 -31.81 40.41 4.29
C ASP A 146 -30.82 40.69 3.15
N LEU A 147 -30.49 39.68 2.33
CA LEU A 147 -29.62 39.82 1.17
C LEU A 147 -30.26 40.72 0.11
N HIS A 148 -31.57 40.59 -0.12
CA HIS A 148 -32.29 41.42 -1.07
C HIS A 148 -32.27 42.90 -0.68
N ILE A 149 -32.48 43.22 0.60
CA ILE A 149 -32.43 44.60 1.12
C ILE A 149 -31.04 45.20 0.91
N ILE A 150 -29.98 44.49 1.29
CA ILE A 150 -28.60 44.97 1.14
C ILE A 150 -28.23 45.21 -0.32
N LEU A 151 -28.62 44.30 -1.22
CA LEU A 151 -28.38 44.48 -2.65
C LEU A 151 -29.12 45.71 -3.20
N ASN A 152 -30.35 45.95 -2.73
CA ASN A 152 -31.12 47.13 -3.12
C ASN A 152 -30.50 48.42 -2.59
N ASP A 153 -30.05 48.43 -1.33
CA ASP A 153 -29.39 49.59 -0.72
C ASP A 153 -28.09 49.96 -1.46
N ILE A 154 -27.31 48.96 -1.91
CA ILE A 154 -26.11 49.20 -2.72
C ILE A 154 -26.49 49.73 -4.12
N CYS A 155 -27.54 49.19 -4.74
CA CYS A 155 -28.05 49.69 -6.04
C CYS A 155 -28.53 51.14 -5.95
N CYS A 156 -29.20 51.51 -4.86
CA CYS A 156 -29.71 52.87 -4.61
C CYS A 156 -28.67 53.83 -4.02
N GLY A 157 -27.44 53.36 -3.74
CA GLY A 157 -26.36 54.17 -3.17
C GLY A 157 -26.49 54.47 -1.66
N ALA A 158 -27.40 53.77 -0.97
CA ALA A 158 -27.59 53.84 0.48
C ALA A 158 -26.66 52.89 1.27
N GLY A 159 -26.07 51.87 0.60
CA GLY A 159 -25.15 50.89 1.18
C GLY A 159 -23.77 50.88 0.49
N HIS A 160 -22.77 50.31 1.16
CA HIS A 160 -21.42 50.15 0.60
C HIS A 160 -21.22 48.73 0.04
N ILE A 161 -20.40 48.58 -1.00
CA ILE A 161 -20.20 47.28 -1.68
C ILE A 161 -19.64 46.21 -0.72
N ASP A 162 -18.89 46.64 0.30
CA ASP A 162 -18.26 45.74 1.27
C ASP A 162 -19.29 45.08 2.19
N ASP A 163 -20.50 45.64 2.30
CA ASP A 163 -21.61 45.07 3.09
C ASP A 163 -22.10 43.73 2.52
N LEU A 164 -21.69 43.40 1.28
CA LEU A 164 -21.94 42.11 0.65
C LEU A 164 -21.05 40.99 1.18
N TYR A 165 -19.91 41.32 1.80
CA TYR A 165 -18.90 40.36 2.22
C TYR A 165 -19.42 39.28 3.19
N PRO A 166 -20.20 39.60 4.26
CA PRO A 166 -20.73 38.58 5.16
C PRO A 166 -21.62 37.55 4.46
N TYR A 167 -22.41 38.00 3.48
CA TYR A 167 -23.28 37.12 2.67
C TYR A 167 -22.47 36.26 1.71
N PHE A 168 -21.49 36.85 1.05
CA PHE A 168 -20.54 36.11 0.21
C PHE A 168 -19.80 35.04 1.04
N MET A 169 -19.34 35.38 2.25
CA MET A 169 -18.65 34.44 3.12
C MET A 169 -19.56 33.32 3.59
N ARG A 170 -20.81 33.62 3.97
CA ARG A 170 -21.81 32.60 4.32
C ARG A 170 -22.05 31.63 3.16
N HIS A 171 -22.15 32.15 1.93
CA HIS A 171 -22.27 31.35 0.72
C HIS A 171 -21.01 30.51 0.46
N ALA A 172 -19.81 31.10 0.62
CA ALA A 172 -18.54 30.41 0.46
C ALA A 172 -18.39 29.24 1.44
N LYS A 173 -18.81 29.41 2.69
CA LYS A 173 -18.83 28.36 3.73
C LYS A 173 -19.81 27.23 3.42
N GLN A 174 -20.94 27.53 2.79
CA GLN A 174 -21.86 26.48 2.30
C GLN A 174 -21.26 25.67 1.14
N ILE A 175 -20.49 26.30 0.25
CA ILE A 175 -19.78 25.61 -0.84
C ILE A 175 -18.60 24.80 -0.30
N PHE A 176 -17.90 25.36 0.69
CA PHE A 176 -16.69 24.80 1.28
C PHE A 176 -16.84 24.71 2.81
N PRO A 177 -17.56 23.71 3.34
CA PRO A 177 -17.78 23.55 4.79
C PRO A 177 -16.48 23.44 5.60
N MET A 178 -15.41 22.97 4.95
CA MET A 178 -14.03 22.96 5.44
C MET A 178 -13.58 24.25 6.12
N LEU A 179 -14.06 25.40 5.62
CA LEU A 179 -13.65 26.72 6.13
C LEU A 179 -14.19 26.99 7.54
N ASP A 180 -15.31 26.38 7.93
CA ASP A 180 -15.90 26.56 9.26
C ASP A 180 -15.27 25.65 10.32
N CYS A 181 -14.79 24.47 9.95
CA CYS A 181 -14.31 23.45 10.88
C CYS A 181 -12.81 23.17 10.80
N MET A 182 -12.02 24.01 10.11
CA MET A 182 -10.60 23.78 9.86
C MET A 182 -9.77 23.54 11.14
N GLU A 183 -10.07 24.27 12.22
CA GLU A 183 -9.37 24.07 13.50
C GLU A 183 -9.69 22.72 14.14
N ASP A 184 -10.94 22.28 14.04
CA ASP A 184 -11.37 21.01 14.61
C ASP A 184 -10.82 19.84 13.81
N LEU A 185 -10.83 19.94 12.47
CA LEU A 185 -10.17 18.97 11.60
C LEU A 185 -8.68 18.84 11.93
N ARG A 186 -7.97 19.96 12.14
CA ARG A 186 -6.55 19.96 12.55
C ARG A 186 -6.32 19.28 13.90
N LYS A 187 -7.22 19.45 14.87
CA LYS A 187 -7.13 18.76 16.17
C LYS A 187 -7.37 17.26 16.02
N ILE A 188 -8.34 16.86 15.19
CA ILE A 188 -8.67 15.44 14.98
C ILE A 188 -7.54 14.72 14.23
N SER A 189 -6.90 15.39 13.26
CA SER A 189 -5.74 14.88 12.52
C SER A 189 -4.39 15.17 13.18
N ASP A 190 -4.37 15.62 14.43
CA ASP A 190 -3.12 15.78 15.18
C ASP A 190 -2.60 14.39 15.58
N LEU A 191 -1.53 13.95 14.93
CA LEU A 191 -0.91 12.66 15.17
C LEU A 191 0.41 12.76 15.94
N ARG A 192 0.64 13.89 16.61
CA ARG A 192 1.79 14.07 17.49
C ARG A 192 1.63 13.22 18.75
N VAL A 193 2.76 12.80 19.32
CA VAL A 193 2.84 11.95 20.51
C VAL A 193 2.01 10.65 20.40
N PRO A 194 2.25 9.77 19.41
CA PRO A 194 1.48 8.53 19.24
C PRO A 194 1.48 7.58 20.45
N ALA A 195 2.49 7.69 21.32
CA ALA A 195 2.56 6.90 22.56
C ALA A 195 1.33 7.10 23.48
N ASN A 196 0.69 8.28 23.41
CA ASN A 196 -0.48 8.62 24.22
C ASN A 196 -1.76 7.91 23.76
N TRP A 197 -1.78 7.33 22.56
CA TRP A 197 -2.94 6.60 22.05
C TRP A 197 -3.13 5.24 22.75
N TYR A 198 -2.14 4.82 23.55
CA TYR A 198 -2.11 3.52 24.22
C TYR A 198 -1.97 3.69 25.75
N PRO A 199 -2.99 4.23 26.44
CA PRO A 199 -2.90 4.52 27.87
C PRO A 199 -2.67 3.27 28.72
N GLU A 200 -3.21 2.12 28.33
CA GLU A 200 -3.00 0.85 29.02
C GLU A 200 -1.54 0.41 29.01
N ALA A 201 -0.86 0.57 27.86
CA ALA A 201 0.57 0.28 27.73
C ALA A 201 1.44 1.29 28.51
N ARG A 202 0.99 2.55 28.63
CA ARG A 202 1.66 3.58 29.45
C ARG A 202 1.43 3.39 30.95
N ALA A 203 0.40 2.65 31.35
CA ALA A 203 0.06 2.41 32.75
C ALA A 203 0.89 1.28 33.40
N ILE A 204 1.65 0.51 32.60
CA ILE A 204 2.50 -0.58 33.08
C ILE A 204 3.97 -0.30 32.79
N GLN A 205 4.86 -0.94 33.55
CA GLN A 205 6.29 -0.92 33.24
C GLN A 205 6.58 -1.93 32.13
N ARG A 206 7.11 -1.45 31.01
CA ARG A 206 7.50 -2.28 29.87
C ARG A 206 9.01 -2.21 29.66
N LYS A 207 9.64 -3.35 29.38
CA LYS A 207 11.04 -3.45 28.99
C LYS A 207 11.16 -3.95 27.56
N VAL A 208 11.92 -3.25 26.73
CA VAL A 208 12.18 -3.67 25.34
C VAL A 208 13.50 -4.42 25.25
N ILE A 209 13.47 -5.61 24.68
CA ILE A 209 14.66 -6.44 24.43
C ILE A 209 14.85 -6.54 22.92
N PHE A 210 15.86 -5.85 22.39
CA PHE A 210 16.18 -5.83 20.98
C PHE A 210 17.14 -6.96 20.61
N HIS A 211 16.66 -7.95 19.86
CA HIS A 211 17.46 -9.01 19.27
C HIS A 211 17.98 -8.60 17.89
N ALA A 212 19.16 -8.00 17.86
CA ALA A 212 19.78 -7.44 16.65
C ALA A 212 20.68 -8.47 15.96
N GLY A 213 20.42 -8.73 14.68
CA GLY A 213 21.34 -9.57 13.90
C GLY A 213 20.87 -9.82 12.47
N PRO A 214 21.77 -10.31 11.60
CA PRO A 214 21.42 -10.69 10.24
C PRO A 214 20.39 -11.83 10.21
N THR A 215 19.87 -12.16 9.04
CA THR A 215 19.10 -13.41 8.86
C THR A 215 19.98 -14.62 9.22
N ASN A 216 19.35 -15.70 9.71
CA ASN A 216 20.05 -16.92 10.14
C ASN A 216 21.08 -16.71 11.28
N SER A 217 20.74 -15.89 12.28
CA SER A 217 21.59 -15.59 13.46
C SER A 217 21.07 -16.17 14.78
N GLY A 218 19.92 -16.86 14.76
CA GLY A 218 19.28 -17.38 15.97
C GLY A 218 18.58 -16.31 16.84
N LYS A 219 18.47 -15.06 16.34
CA LYS A 219 17.79 -13.95 17.04
C LYS A 219 16.35 -14.29 17.43
N THR A 220 15.55 -14.72 16.46
CA THR A 220 14.13 -15.07 16.65
C THR A 220 13.98 -16.30 17.53
N HIS A 221 14.90 -17.26 17.45
CA HIS A 221 14.85 -18.46 18.30
C HIS A 221 14.87 -18.11 19.79
N HIS A 222 15.75 -17.19 20.23
CA HIS A 222 15.82 -16.80 21.63
C HIS A 222 14.55 -16.10 22.12
N ALA A 223 13.98 -15.20 21.30
CA ALA A 223 12.71 -14.55 21.60
C ALA A 223 11.56 -15.56 21.73
N ILE A 224 11.48 -16.52 20.80
CA ILE A 224 10.46 -17.58 20.84
C ILE A 224 10.62 -18.50 22.05
N GLN A 225 11.84 -18.86 22.45
CA GLN A 225 12.04 -19.66 23.66
C GLN A 225 11.55 -18.92 24.92
N ARG A 226 11.77 -17.61 25.00
CA ARG A 226 11.27 -16.78 26.11
C ARG A 226 9.73 -16.68 26.10
N TYR A 227 9.13 -16.55 24.92
CA TYR A 227 7.69 -16.60 24.71
C TYR A 227 7.07 -17.92 25.18
N LEU A 228 7.66 -19.07 24.78
CA LEU A 228 7.17 -20.40 25.18
C LEU A 228 7.28 -20.64 26.69
N ALA A 229 8.27 -20.04 27.34
CA ALA A 229 8.48 -20.19 28.79
C ALA A 229 7.63 -19.23 29.65
N ALA A 230 7.02 -18.21 29.03
CA ALA A 230 6.17 -17.23 29.71
C ALA A 230 4.81 -17.82 30.09
N LYS A 231 4.12 -17.24 31.08
CA LYS A 231 2.75 -17.65 31.43
C LYS A 231 1.74 -17.29 30.36
N SER A 232 1.90 -16.12 29.74
CA SER A 232 1.09 -15.62 28.64
C SER A 232 1.96 -14.86 27.65
N GLY A 233 1.59 -14.88 26.38
CA GLY A 233 2.35 -14.14 25.39
C GLY A 233 1.70 -13.99 24.02
N VAL A 234 2.22 -13.02 23.27
CA VAL A 234 1.79 -12.77 21.88
C VAL A 234 2.97 -12.77 20.92
N TYR A 235 2.88 -13.54 19.85
CA TYR A 235 3.78 -13.46 18.71
C TYR A 235 3.14 -12.64 17.58
N CYS A 236 3.84 -11.60 17.12
CA CYS A 236 3.42 -10.73 16.02
C CYS A 236 4.32 -10.94 14.80
N GLY A 237 3.81 -11.68 13.80
CA GLY A 237 4.52 -11.97 12.56
C GLY A 237 4.16 -11.03 11.39
N PRO A 238 5.09 -10.75 10.46
CA PRO A 238 4.80 -9.98 9.23
C PRO A 238 3.91 -10.73 8.22
N LEU A 239 3.82 -12.06 8.33
CA LEU A 239 3.23 -12.95 7.34
C LEU A 239 2.35 -14.01 8.00
N LYS A 240 1.26 -14.39 7.32
CA LYS A 240 0.39 -15.50 7.73
C LYS A 240 1.20 -16.78 8.01
N LEU A 241 2.12 -17.13 7.10
CA LEU A 241 2.97 -18.32 7.22
C LEU A 241 3.77 -18.37 8.53
N LEU A 242 4.26 -17.24 9.03
CA LEU A 242 5.01 -17.21 10.29
C LEU A 242 4.10 -17.34 11.51
N ALA A 243 2.91 -16.72 11.47
CA ALA A 243 1.91 -16.90 12.53
C ALA A 243 1.53 -18.39 12.65
N HIS A 244 1.28 -19.07 11.52
CA HIS A 244 1.05 -20.51 11.50
C HIS A 244 2.26 -21.32 12.01
N GLU A 245 3.49 -20.99 11.59
CA GLU A 245 4.70 -21.69 12.04
C GLU A 245 4.86 -21.62 13.57
N ILE A 246 4.62 -20.46 14.18
CA ILE A 246 4.71 -20.30 15.64
C ILE A 246 3.54 -20.95 16.36
N PHE A 247 2.32 -20.85 15.81
CA PHE A 247 1.15 -21.56 16.32
C PHE A 247 1.40 -23.09 16.39
N GLU A 248 1.85 -23.69 15.29
CA GLU A 248 2.14 -25.13 15.23
C GLU A 248 3.26 -25.52 16.20
N LYS A 249 4.36 -24.74 16.25
CA LYS A 249 5.49 -25.02 17.14
C LYS A 249 5.12 -24.91 18.61
N SER A 250 4.32 -23.90 18.98
CA SER A 250 3.89 -23.69 20.37
C SER A 250 3.04 -24.87 20.84
N ASN A 251 2.02 -25.23 20.06
CA ASN A 251 1.13 -26.34 20.40
C ASN A 251 1.88 -27.69 20.41
N THR A 252 2.82 -27.90 19.47
CA THR A 252 3.68 -29.10 19.46
C THR A 252 4.60 -29.16 20.69
N ALA A 253 5.03 -28.01 21.21
CA ALA A 253 5.83 -27.90 22.43
C ALA A 253 5.00 -28.04 23.72
N GLY A 254 3.68 -28.27 23.62
CA GLY A 254 2.78 -28.42 24.76
C GLY A 254 2.37 -27.09 25.40
N VAL A 255 2.54 -25.97 24.70
CA VAL A 255 2.10 -24.63 25.13
C VAL A 255 0.85 -24.25 24.32
N PRO A 256 -0.36 -24.32 24.90
CA PRO A 256 -1.62 -24.01 24.22
C PRO A 256 -1.56 -22.60 23.64
N CYS A 257 -1.77 -22.48 22.33
CA CYS A 257 -1.60 -21.21 21.62
C CYS A 257 -2.68 -21.05 20.56
N ASP A 258 -3.39 -19.93 20.57
CA ASP A 258 -4.39 -19.58 19.55
C ASP A 258 -3.73 -18.98 18.29
N LEU A 259 -4.40 -19.12 17.15
CA LEU A 259 -4.00 -18.48 15.89
C LEU A 259 -4.95 -17.34 15.56
N VAL A 260 -4.43 -16.14 15.29
CA VAL A 260 -5.24 -14.99 14.87
C VAL A 260 -4.61 -14.28 13.67
N THR A 261 -5.19 -14.47 12.50
CA THR A 261 -4.82 -13.76 11.26
C THR A 261 -6.01 -12.94 10.73
N GLY A 262 -5.84 -12.30 9.58
CA GLY A 262 -6.93 -11.59 8.92
C GLY A 262 -8.06 -12.52 8.47
N GLU A 263 -7.73 -13.74 8.06
CA GLU A 263 -8.61 -14.66 7.33
C GLU A 263 -8.83 -15.98 8.06
N GLU A 264 -8.16 -16.15 9.21
CA GLU A 264 -8.25 -17.35 10.03
C GLU A 264 -8.10 -17.04 11.52
N ARG A 265 -9.01 -17.61 12.31
CA ARG A 265 -8.93 -17.68 13.76
C ARG A 265 -9.15 -19.13 14.18
N THR A 266 -8.23 -19.65 14.98
CA THR A 266 -8.27 -21.02 15.50
C THR A 266 -8.01 -20.96 16.99
N PHE A 267 -8.97 -21.46 17.77
CA PHE A 267 -8.90 -21.55 19.22
C PHE A 267 -8.60 -22.98 19.62
N VAL A 268 -7.63 -23.18 20.52
CA VAL A 268 -7.22 -24.54 20.94
C VAL A 268 -8.14 -25.16 21.97
N ASP A 269 -8.87 -24.33 22.73
CA ASP A 269 -9.88 -24.79 23.67
C ASP A 269 -11.19 -25.11 22.95
N ALA A 270 -11.68 -26.34 23.14
CA ALA A 270 -12.95 -26.81 22.57
C ALA A 270 -14.18 -26.10 23.18
N GLU A 271 -14.05 -25.54 24.39
CA GLU A 271 -15.11 -24.75 25.03
C GLU A 271 -15.06 -23.26 24.63
N GLY A 272 -14.08 -22.86 23.81
CA GLY A 272 -13.96 -21.50 23.29
C GLY A 272 -13.26 -20.51 24.22
N GLY A 273 -12.59 -20.98 25.28
CA GLY A 273 -11.68 -20.16 26.08
C GLY A 273 -10.49 -19.64 25.26
N GLN A 274 -10.05 -18.43 25.55
CA GLN A 274 -8.83 -17.89 24.95
C GLN A 274 -7.62 -18.55 25.61
N ALA A 275 -6.66 -19.00 24.81
CA ALA A 275 -5.38 -19.44 25.32
C ALA A 275 -4.57 -18.24 25.84
N GLU A 276 -3.69 -18.51 26.80
CA GLU A 276 -2.77 -17.49 27.34
C GLU A 276 -1.69 -17.08 26.31
N HIS A 277 -1.46 -17.92 25.30
CA HIS A 277 -0.56 -17.64 24.18
C HIS A 277 -1.33 -17.45 22.88
N VAL A 278 -0.89 -16.49 22.07
CA VAL A 278 -1.47 -16.23 20.76
C VAL A 278 -0.40 -15.93 19.72
N ALA A 279 -0.48 -16.61 18.57
CA ALA A 279 0.32 -16.29 17.40
C ALA A 279 -0.56 -15.54 16.39
N CYS A 280 -0.16 -14.32 16.02
CA CYS A 280 -0.94 -13.47 15.14
C CYS A 280 -0.12 -12.80 14.05
N THR A 281 -0.79 -12.39 12.98
CA THR A 281 -0.23 -11.34 12.11
C THR A 281 -0.22 -10.02 12.88
N ILE A 282 0.80 -9.19 12.69
CA ILE A 282 1.01 -7.99 13.50
C ILE A 282 -0.18 -7.02 13.52
N GLU A 283 -0.93 -6.91 12.43
CA GLU A 283 -2.14 -6.09 12.32
C GLU A 283 -3.25 -6.51 13.30
N MET A 284 -3.25 -7.78 13.70
CA MET A 284 -4.32 -8.41 14.48
C MET A 284 -4.02 -8.47 15.98
N CYS A 285 -2.84 -8.01 16.42
CA CYS A 285 -2.50 -8.05 17.84
C CYS A 285 -3.44 -7.18 18.69
N SER A 286 -3.78 -7.67 19.88
CA SER A 286 -4.52 -6.89 20.87
C SER A 286 -3.56 -5.96 21.63
N VAL A 287 -3.92 -4.68 21.73
CA VAL A 287 -3.16 -3.67 22.51
C VAL A 287 -3.78 -3.43 23.88
N THR A 288 -4.83 -4.18 24.24
CA THR A 288 -5.55 -4.06 25.51
C THR A 288 -5.49 -5.33 26.35
N THR A 289 -4.99 -6.43 25.79
CA THR A 289 -4.80 -7.70 26.51
C THR A 289 -3.43 -7.70 27.20
N PRO A 290 -3.35 -7.99 28.51
CA PRO A 290 -2.08 -8.07 29.22
C PRO A 290 -1.33 -9.36 28.87
N TYR A 291 -0.03 -9.25 28.65
CA TYR A 291 0.87 -10.37 28.38
C TYR A 291 2.11 -10.31 29.27
N GLU A 292 2.70 -11.44 29.60
CA GLU A 292 4.04 -11.46 30.20
C GLU A 292 5.10 -11.15 29.12
N VAL A 293 4.99 -11.78 27.94
CA VAL A 293 5.95 -11.63 26.84
C VAL A 293 5.27 -11.31 25.52
N ALA A 294 5.74 -10.28 24.83
CA ALA A 294 5.41 -10.04 23.43
C ALA A 294 6.64 -10.22 22.53
N VAL A 295 6.46 -10.80 21.35
CA VAL A 295 7.49 -10.93 20.32
C VAL A 295 7.05 -10.20 19.06
N ILE A 296 7.76 -9.15 18.67
CA ILE A 296 7.56 -8.45 17.39
C ILE A 296 8.67 -8.87 16.43
N ASP A 297 8.30 -9.59 15.38
CA ASP A 297 9.26 -10.05 14.37
C ASP A 297 9.44 -9.02 13.24
N GLU A 298 10.64 -9.03 12.66
CA GLU A 298 11.04 -8.20 11.52
C GLU A 298 10.74 -6.70 11.71
N ILE A 299 11.15 -6.14 12.87
CA ILE A 299 10.84 -4.76 13.31
C ILE A 299 11.23 -3.67 12.31
N GLN A 300 12.18 -3.92 11.40
CA GLN A 300 12.52 -2.97 10.33
C GLN A 300 11.37 -2.67 9.36
N MET A 301 10.32 -3.48 9.36
CA MET A 301 9.08 -3.21 8.63
C MET A 301 8.31 -2.00 9.18
N ILE A 302 8.71 -1.44 10.33
CA ILE A 302 8.12 -0.20 10.89
C ILE A 302 8.22 1.02 9.95
N ARG A 303 9.20 1.03 9.04
CA ARG A 303 9.34 2.05 7.99
C ARG A 303 8.64 1.70 6.67
N ASP A 304 7.96 0.57 6.60
CA ASP A 304 7.25 0.18 5.39
C ASP A 304 6.18 1.21 5.05
N ILE A 305 6.16 1.64 3.79
CA ILE A 305 5.34 2.78 3.38
C ILE A 305 3.85 2.51 3.49
N SER A 306 3.36 1.26 3.44
CA SER A 306 1.93 0.97 3.56
C SER A 306 1.57 0.26 4.86
N ARG A 307 2.43 -0.62 5.38
CA ARG A 307 2.14 -1.46 6.56
C ARG A 307 2.87 -1.03 7.83
N GLY A 308 3.78 -0.06 7.77
CA GLY A 308 4.63 0.33 8.91
C GLY A 308 3.85 0.72 10.17
N TRP A 309 2.65 1.28 10.00
CA TRP A 309 1.74 1.61 11.10
C TRP A 309 1.42 0.45 12.05
N ALA A 310 1.39 -0.79 11.55
CA ALA A 310 1.08 -1.96 12.37
C ALA A 310 2.21 -2.27 13.37
N TRP A 311 3.47 -2.09 12.95
CA TRP A 311 4.65 -2.22 13.83
C TRP A 311 4.70 -1.10 14.86
N THR A 312 4.40 0.14 14.45
CA THR A 312 4.33 1.28 15.36
C THR A 312 3.27 1.05 16.44
N ARG A 313 2.07 0.59 16.03
CA ARG A 313 0.98 0.22 16.94
C ARG A 313 1.39 -0.88 17.91
N ALA A 314 2.02 -1.96 17.43
CA ALA A 314 2.44 -3.06 18.27
C ALA A 314 3.51 -2.61 19.29
N LEU A 315 4.55 -1.90 18.83
CA LEU A 315 5.65 -1.46 19.69
C LEU A 315 5.18 -0.48 20.76
N LEU A 316 4.35 0.50 20.41
CA LEU A 316 3.85 1.50 21.35
C LEU A 316 2.69 1.00 22.21
N GLY A 317 1.89 0.05 21.71
CA GLY A 317 0.60 -0.31 22.29
C GLY A 317 0.50 -1.68 22.95
N LEU A 318 1.41 -2.62 22.72
CA LEU A 318 1.32 -3.93 23.38
C LEU A 318 1.47 -3.80 24.89
N CYS A 319 0.50 -4.33 25.64
CA CYS A 319 0.52 -4.39 27.09
C CYS A 319 1.32 -5.61 27.58
N ALA A 320 2.63 -5.59 27.38
CA ALA A 320 3.52 -6.68 27.80
C ALA A 320 4.64 -6.19 28.74
N GLU A 321 4.99 -7.02 29.73
CA GLU A 321 6.09 -6.74 30.65
C GLU A 321 7.43 -6.72 29.91
N GLU A 322 7.68 -7.73 29.06
CA GLU A 322 8.84 -7.81 28.17
C GLU A 322 8.42 -7.80 26.70
N ILE A 323 8.92 -6.84 25.91
CA ILE A 323 8.71 -6.73 24.47
C ILE A 323 10.00 -7.09 23.74
N HIS A 324 10.03 -8.31 23.19
CA HIS A 324 11.14 -8.82 22.40
C HIS A 324 10.98 -8.40 20.94
N VAL A 325 11.85 -7.52 20.46
CA VAL A 325 11.85 -7.10 19.05
C VAL A 325 12.99 -7.80 18.30
N CYS A 326 12.68 -8.42 17.17
CA CYS A 326 13.66 -9.11 16.33
C CYS A 326 13.84 -8.36 15.00
N GLY A 327 15.08 -8.05 14.62
CA GLY A 327 15.30 -7.38 13.33
C GLY A 327 16.76 -7.10 12.99
N GLU A 328 16.93 -6.28 11.95
CA GLU A 328 18.26 -5.84 11.51
C GLU A 328 18.83 -4.73 12.42
N PRO A 329 20.17 -4.65 12.56
CA PRO A 329 20.79 -3.63 13.42
C PRO A 329 20.51 -2.18 13.02
N ALA A 330 20.11 -1.92 11.77
CA ALA A 330 19.83 -0.57 11.27
C ALA A 330 18.66 0.14 11.99
N VAL A 331 17.85 -0.60 12.75
CA VAL A 331 16.68 -0.08 13.48
C VAL A 331 17.01 0.28 14.94
N ILE A 332 18.14 -0.19 15.49
CA ILE A 332 18.43 -0.09 16.93
C ILE A 332 18.36 1.35 17.44
N ASN A 333 19.03 2.27 16.75
CA ASN A 333 19.09 3.68 17.17
C ASN A 333 17.70 4.30 17.20
N PHE A 334 16.89 4.03 16.16
CA PHE A 334 15.54 4.54 16.05
C PHE A 334 14.61 3.99 17.13
N VAL A 335 14.63 2.69 17.38
CA VAL A 335 13.83 2.11 18.47
C VAL A 335 14.28 2.65 19.83
N THR A 336 15.58 2.86 20.03
CA THR A 336 16.10 3.45 21.28
C THR A 336 15.60 4.88 21.47
N GLU A 337 15.61 5.70 20.42
CA GLU A 337 15.08 7.08 20.46
C GLU A 337 13.56 7.09 20.68
N LEU A 338 12.84 6.19 20.02
CA LEU A 338 11.39 6.04 20.19
C LEU A 338 11.04 5.64 21.63
N MET A 339 11.75 4.68 22.22
CA MET A 339 11.52 4.24 23.61
C MET A 339 11.99 5.28 24.64
N TYR A 340 12.91 6.17 24.28
CA TYR A 340 13.25 7.32 25.12
C TYR A 340 12.04 8.25 25.30
N THR A 341 11.18 8.41 24.29
CA THR A 341 9.95 9.21 24.41
C THR A 341 8.90 8.59 25.33
N THR A 342 8.90 7.26 25.47
CA THR A 342 7.99 6.52 26.36
C THR A 342 8.58 6.31 27.76
N GLY A 343 9.88 6.55 27.95
CA GLY A 343 10.58 6.29 29.20
C GLY A 343 10.84 4.81 29.47
N GLU A 344 10.92 3.99 28.42
CA GLU A 344 11.06 2.54 28.51
C GLU A 344 12.52 2.09 28.33
N GLU A 345 12.95 1.09 29.11
CA GLU A 345 14.31 0.54 29.03
C GLU A 345 14.50 -0.28 27.75
N VAL A 346 15.62 -0.09 27.06
CA VAL A 346 16.01 -0.88 25.87
C VAL A 346 17.29 -1.67 26.14
N GLU A 347 17.19 -2.99 26.14
CA GLU A 347 18.33 -3.91 26.20
C GLU A 347 18.65 -4.45 24.81
N VAL A 348 19.86 -4.21 24.29
CA VAL A 348 20.27 -4.69 22.97
C VAL A 348 21.10 -5.97 23.08
N ARG A 349 20.62 -7.06 22.47
CA ARG A 349 21.30 -8.34 22.33
C ARG A 349 21.76 -8.54 20.88
N ASN A 350 23.08 -8.60 20.68
CA ASN A 350 23.67 -8.74 19.35
C ASN A 350 23.92 -10.21 18.99
N TYR A 351 23.48 -10.60 17.79
CA TYR A 351 23.59 -11.94 17.25
C TYR A 351 24.43 -11.92 15.97
N LYS A 352 25.36 -12.86 15.86
CA LYS A 352 26.13 -13.11 14.63
C LYS A 352 25.47 -14.24 13.84
N ARG A 353 25.76 -14.29 12.54
CA ARG A 353 25.27 -15.36 11.66
C ARG A 353 25.78 -16.72 12.17
N LEU A 354 24.91 -17.73 12.20
CA LEU A 354 25.24 -19.07 12.71
C LEU A 354 26.17 -19.86 11.76
N SER A 355 26.08 -19.57 10.46
CA SER A 355 26.88 -20.20 9.41
C SER A 355 27.58 -19.15 8.54
N PRO A 356 28.73 -19.45 7.92
CA PRO A 356 29.39 -18.57 6.95
C PRO A 356 28.58 -18.38 5.66
N CYS A 357 28.66 -17.19 5.07
CA CYS A 357 28.14 -16.89 3.72
C CYS A 357 29.28 -16.30 2.90
N SER A 358 29.58 -16.87 1.74
CA SER A 358 30.58 -16.31 0.81
C SER A 358 29.94 -15.92 -0.52
N ILE A 359 30.33 -14.75 -1.03
CA ILE A 359 30.01 -14.34 -2.40
C ILE A 359 31.03 -15.01 -3.33
N LEU A 360 30.57 -15.73 -4.35
CA LEU A 360 31.46 -16.41 -5.29
C LEU A 360 32.15 -15.40 -6.22
N ASP A 361 33.29 -15.80 -6.77
CA ASP A 361 34.05 -14.99 -7.74
C ASP A 361 33.63 -15.20 -9.20
N ARG A 362 32.78 -16.19 -9.44
CA ARG A 362 32.26 -16.52 -10.78
C ARG A 362 30.74 -16.56 -10.76
N ALA A 363 30.15 -15.98 -11.80
CA ALA A 363 28.74 -16.13 -12.11
C ALA A 363 28.42 -17.57 -12.54
N VAL A 364 27.14 -17.92 -12.56
CA VAL A 364 26.69 -19.24 -13.03
C VAL A 364 26.82 -19.35 -14.54
N GLU A 365 26.58 -18.26 -15.28
CA GLU A 365 26.67 -18.07 -16.73
C GLU A 365 25.66 -18.90 -17.55
N SER A 366 25.57 -20.21 -17.30
CA SER A 366 24.63 -21.12 -17.95
C SER A 366 23.86 -21.96 -16.92
N LEU A 367 22.60 -22.25 -17.21
CA LEU A 367 21.77 -23.18 -16.42
C LEU A 367 22.33 -24.61 -16.38
N ASP A 368 23.26 -24.96 -17.27
CA ASP A 368 23.95 -26.25 -17.24
C ASP A 368 24.85 -26.40 -16.01
N ASN A 369 25.24 -25.29 -15.39
CA ASN A 369 26.07 -25.24 -14.18
C ASN A 369 25.24 -25.29 -12.88
N LEU A 370 23.94 -25.56 -12.98
CA LEU A 370 23.07 -25.73 -11.82
C LEU A 370 23.41 -27.01 -11.05
N ARG A 371 23.27 -26.94 -9.72
CA ARG A 371 23.64 -27.99 -8.78
C ARG A 371 22.54 -28.17 -7.74
N PRO A 372 22.42 -29.36 -7.13
CA PRO A 372 21.50 -29.58 -6.03
C PRO A 372 21.67 -28.56 -4.89
N GLY A 373 20.56 -27.93 -4.48
CA GLY A 373 20.52 -26.87 -3.48
C GLY A 373 20.62 -25.46 -4.04
N ASP A 374 20.65 -25.29 -5.37
CA ASP A 374 20.60 -23.99 -6.02
C ASP A 374 19.19 -23.37 -5.96
N CYS A 375 19.14 -22.08 -5.66
CA CYS A 375 17.94 -21.27 -5.75
C CYS A 375 18.17 -20.09 -6.70
N VAL A 376 17.45 -20.08 -7.82
CA VAL A 376 17.43 -18.97 -8.77
C VAL A 376 16.35 -17.97 -8.37
N VAL A 377 16.77 -16.76 -8.03
CA VAL A 377 15.88 -15.68 -7.57
C VAL A 377 15.54 -14.75 -8.72
N CYS A 378 14.25 -14.62 -9.01
CA CYS A 378 13.69 -13.80 -10.08
C CYS A 378 12.80 -12.69 -9.53
N PHE A 379 12.77 -11.52 -10.18
CA PHE A 379 11.92 -10.39 -9.77
C PHE A 379 10.64 -10.23 -10.58
N SER A 380 10.39 -11.14 -11.55
CA SER A 380 9.14 -11.18 -12.32
C SER A 380 8.59 -12.60 -12.47
N LYS A 381 7.27 -12.75 -12.56
CA LYS A 381 6.62 -14.06 -12.82
C LYS A 381 7.02 -14.62 -14.19
N ASN A 382 7.24 -13.76 -15.18
CA ASN A 382 7.65 -14.18 -16.51
C ASN A 382 9.03 -14.87 -16.47
N ASP A 383 9.96 -14.34 -15.69
CA ASP A 383 11.27 -14.95 -15.49
C ASP A 383 11.16 -16.29 -14.77
N ILE A 384 10.27 -16.42 -13.78
CA ILE A 384 9.98 -17.70 -13.11
C ILE A 384 9.56 -18.75 -14.15
N TYR A 385 8.62 -18.41 -15.03
CA TYR A 385 8.13 -19.35 -16.06
C TYR A 385 9.21 -19.66 -17.11
N SER A 386 9.98 -18.66 -17.55
CA SER A 386 11.06 -18.85 -18.51
C SER A 386 12.16 -19.76 -17.95
N ILE A 387 12.65 -19.47 -16.74
CA ILE A 387 13.75 -20.23 -16.12
C ILE A 387 13.31 -21.65 -15.76
N SER A 388 12.13 -21.82 -15.14
CA SER A 388 11.62 -23.16 -14.80
C SER A 388 11.49 -24.06 -16.02
N ARG A 389 11.02 -23.51 -17.15
CA ARG A 389 10.96 -24.25 -18.42
C ARG A 389 12.34 -24.61 -18.95
N GLN A 390 13.29 -23.68 -18.94
CA GLN A 390 14.65 -23.93 -19.43
C GLN A 390 15.39 -25.01 -18.61
N ILE A 391 15.11 -25.09 -17.31
CA ILE A 391 15.63 -26.13 -16.42
C ILE A 391 15.01 -27.49 -16.80
N GLU A 392 13.69 -27.54 -17.00
CA GLU A 392 13.02 -28.78 -17.38
C GLU A 392 13.41 -29.27 -18.79
N SER A 393 13.65 -28.37 -19.75
CA SER A 393 14.13 -28.77 -21.08
C SER A 393 15.51 -29.45 -21.06
N ARG A 394 16.25 -29.30 -19.95
CA ARG A 394 17.53 -29.96 -19.69
C ARG A 394 17.39 -31.26 -18.89
N GLY A 395 16.16 -31.69 -18.60
CA GLY A 395 15.87 -32.90 -17.83
C GLY A 395 16.00 -32.76 -16.31
N LEU A 396 16.09 -31.54 -15.79
CA LEU A 396 16.14 -31.27 -14.35
C LEU A 396 14.75 -30.89 -13.82
N GLU A 397 14.40 -31.37 -12.62
CA GLU A 397 13.21 -30.92 -11.91
C GLU A 397 13.49 -29.67 -11.07
N CYS A 398 12.51 -28.76 -11.02
CA CYS A 398 12.57 -27.58 -10.15
C CYS A 398 11.27 -27.34 -9.39
N ALA A 399 11.40 -26.81 -8.17
CA ALA A 399 10.31 -26.29 -7.37
C ALA A 399 10.10 -24.81 -7.69
N VAL A 400 8.86 -24.33 -7.60
CA VAL A 400 8.53 -22.94 -7.94
C VAL A 400 7.83 -22.26 -6.77
N ILE A 401 8.35 -21.10 -6.34
CA ILE A 401 7.76 -20.31 -5.24
C ILE A 401 7.66 -18.83 -5.62
N TYR A 402 6.45 -18.28 -5.68
CA TYR A 402 6.23 -16.84 -5.82
C TYR A 402 5.13 -16.33 -4.89
N GLY A 403 5.08 -15.01 -4.70
CA GLY A 403 4.28 -14.35 -3.66
C GLY A 403 2.78 -14.67 -3.64
N SER A 404 2.13 -14.79 -4.79
CA SER A 404 0.68 -15.04 -4.87
C SER A 404 0.27 -16.51 -4.74
N LEU A 405 1.23 -17.44 -4.59
CA LEU A 405 0.86 -18.84 -4.37
C LEU A 405 0.12 -19.00 -3.03
N PRO A 406 -0.91 -19.85 -2.96
CA PRO A 406 -1.56 -20.21 -1.71
C PRO A 406 -0.55 -20.77 -0.68
N PRO A 407 -0.82 -20.62 0.64
CA PRO A 407 0.06 -21.11 1.70
C PRO A 407 0.38 -22.61 1.60
N GLY A 408 -0.62 -23.46 1.37
CA GLY A 408 -0.42 -24.91 1.29
C GLY A 408 0.45 -25.30 0.10
N THR A 409 0.21 -24.69 -1.07
CA THR A 409 1.08 -24.85 -2.25
C THR A 409 2.53 -24.41 -1.97
N LYS A 410 2.75 -23.26 -1.32
CA LYS A 410 4.12 -22.80 -0.96
C LYS A 410 4.83 -23.79 -0.04
N LEU A 411 4.15 -24.27 1.00
CA LEU A 411 4.70 -25.25 1.94
C LEU A 411 5.00 -26.58 1.24
N SER A 412 4.14 -27.03 0.32
CA SER A 412 4.41 -28.24 -0.45
C SER A 412 5.63 -28.11 -1.38
N GLN A 413 5.79 -26.97 -2.05
CA GLN A 413 6.95 -26.74 -2.93
C GLN A 413 8.24 -26.63 -2.11
N ALA A 414 8.19 -25.97 -0.95
CA ALA A 414 9.29 -25.91 0.01
C ALA A 414 9.64 -27.31 0.55
N LYS A 415 8.65 -28.11 0.92
CA LYS A 415 8.84 -29.50 1.40
C LYS A 415 9.50 -30.37 0.31
N LYS A 416 9.02 -30.27 -0.94
CA LYS A 416 9.60 -30.98 -2.08
C LYS A 416 11.08 -30.65 -2.27
N PHE A 417 11.43 -29.37 -2.22
CA PHE A 417 12.82 -28.91 -2.35
C PHE A 417 13.71 -29.30 -1.17
N ASN A 418 13.17 -29.29 0.05
CA ASN A 418 13.91 -29.59 1.28
C ASN A 418 14.13 -31.09 1.52
N ASP A 419 13.25 -31.94 1.01
CA ASP A 419 13.32 -33.39 1.17
C ASP A 419 14.61 -33.91 0.53
N PRO A 420 15.54 -34.57 1.26
CA PRO A 420 16.78 -35.12 0.71
C PRO A 420 16.59 -36.23 -0.32
N GLU A 421 15.47 -36.96 -0.27
CA GLU A 421 15.19 -38.11 -1.15
C GLU A 421 14.51 -37.70 -2.47
N ASP A 422 13.89 -36.52 -2.53
CA ASP A 422 13.20 -36.05 -3.73
C ASP A 422 14.19 -35.60 -4.82
N PRO A 423 14.04 -35.98 -6.10
CA PRO A 423 14.94 -35.55 -7.18
C PRO A 423 14.92 -34.04 -7.46
N CYS A 424 13.88 -33.32 -7.00
CA CYS A 424 13.69 -31.89 -7.22
C CYS A 424 14.59 -31.04 -6.29
N LYS A 425 15.81 -30.77 -6.75
CA LYS A 425 16.84 -30.05 -5.95
C LYS A 425 17.15 -28.64 -6.41
N ILE A 426 16.38 -28.11 -7.35
CA ILE A 426 16.51 -26.73 -7.84
C ILE A 426 15.26 -25.95 -7.44
N LEU A 427 15.43 -24.74 -6.91
CA LEU A 427 14.33 -23.84 -6.58
C LEU A 427 14.36 -22.62 -7.49
N VAL A 428 13.24 -22.28 -8.10
CA VAL A 428 13.05 -21.03 -8.84
C VAL A 428 12.04 -20.19 -8.08
N ALA A 429 12.46 -19.04 -7.55
CA ALA A 429 11.62 -18.29 -6.63
C ALA A 429 11.72 -16.77 -6.77
N THR A 430 10.73 -16.05 -6.25
CA THR A 430 10.81 -14.59 -6.12
C THR A 430 11.38 -14.18 -4.77
N ASP A 431 11.52 -12.86 -4.54
CA ASP A 431 11.85 -12.26 -3.25
C ASP A 431 10.94 -12.67 -2.08
N ALA A 432 9.81 -13.34 -2.37
CA ALA A 432 8.93 -13.96 -1.38
C ALA A 432 9.65 -14.97 -0.45
N ILE A 433 10.77 -15.58 -0.88
CA ILE A 433 11.57 -16.46 -0.02
C ILE A 433 12.38 -15.71 1.04
N GLY A 434 12.49 -14.38 0.89
CA GLY A 434 13.24 -13.51 1.80
C GLY A 434 12.70 -13.55 3.24
N MET A 435 11.47 -14.04 3.45
CA MET A 435 10.76 -14.13 4.72
C MET A 435 9.83 -15.37 4.74
N GLY A 436 9.45 -15.88 5.92
CA GLY A 436 8.29 -16.76 6.06
C GLY A 436 8.37 -18.22 5.59
N LEU A 437 9.47 -18.68 5.01
CA LEU A 437 9.67 -20.11 4.70
C LEU A 437 11.01 -20.61 5.22
N ASN A 438 11.01 -21.84 5.77
CA ASN A 438 12.22 -22.57 6.10
C ASN A 438 12.69 -23.37 4.87
N LEU A 439 13.75 -22.88 4.21
CA LEU A 439 14.29 -23.47 2.98
C LEU A 439 15.75 -23.86 3.19
N SER A 440 16.11 -25.06 2.72
CA SER A 440 17.46 -25.63 2.74
C SER A 440 18.22 -25.26 1.47
N ILE A 441 18.59 -23.99 1.32
CA ILE A 441 19.28 -23.48 0.13
C ILE A 441 20.79 -23.54 0.35
N LYS A 442 21.54 -24.10 -0.60
CA LYS A 442 23.01 -24.05 -0.59
C LYS A 442 23.53 -22.76 -1.23
N ARG A 443 23.03 -22.44 -2.41
CA ARG A 443 23.52 -21.33 -3.24
C ARG A 443 22.37 -20.47 -3.75
N ILE A 444 22.43 -19.17 -3.48
CA ILE A 444 21.52 -18.17 -4.04
C ILE A 444 22.11 -17.63 -5.35
N ILE A 445 21.30 -17.62 -6.40
CA ILE A 445 21.66 -17.13 -7.74
C ILE A 445 20.68 -16.02 -8.09
N PHE A 446 21.14 -14.77 -8.11
CA PHE A 446 20.32 -13.66 -8.60
C PHE A 446 20.22 -13.72 -10.13
N ASN A 447 19.02 -13.93 -10.67
CA ASN A 447 18.78 -13.94 -12.12
C ASN A 447 18.98 -12.56 -12.74
N SER A 448 18.57 -11.52 -12.01
CA SER A 448 18.79 -10.10 -12.31
C SER A 448 18.95 -9.37 -10.97
N LEU A 449 19.44 -8.12 -10.98
CA LEU A 449 19.48 -7.23 -9.81
C LEU A 449 18.46 -6.09 -9.91
N VAL A 450 17.60 -6.13 -10.93
CA VAL A 450 16.62 -5.09 -11.23
C VAL A 450 15.22 -5.60 -10.90
N LYS A 451 14.48 -4.81 -10.12
CA LYS A 451 13.08 -5.07 -9.78
C LYS A 451 12.18 -4.10 -10.55
N PRO A 452 11.21 -4.60 -11.33
CA PRO A 452 10.21 -3.77 -11.97
C PRO A 452 9.22 -3.26 -10.93
N ASN A 453 9.25 -1.96 -10.66
CA ASN A 453 8.26 -1.26 -9.87
C ASN A 453 7.29 -0.52 -10.79
N ILE A 454 6.10 -0.22 -10.28
CA ILE A 454 5.14 0.63 -10.97
C ILE A 454 5.06 1.92 -10.16
N ASN A 455 5.37 3.04 -10.80
CA ASN A 455 5.26 4.35 -10.17
C ASN A 455 3.81 4.75 -9.94
N GLU A 456 3.61 5.80 -9.15
CA GLU A 456 2.31 6.46 -8.94
C GLU A 456 1.60 6.84 -10.26
N LYS A 457 2.36 7.08 -11.33
CA LYS A 457 1.87 7.38 -12.68
C LYS A 457 1.49 6.14 -13.51
N GLY A 458 1.64 4.92 -12.96
CA GLY A 458 1.41 3.67 -13.69
C GLY A 458 2.56 3.24 -14.60
N GLU A 459 3.67 3.98 -14.63
CA GLU A 459 4.85 3.69 -15.44
C GLU A 459 5.73 2.62 -14.79
N LYS A 460 6.32 1.72 -15.59
CA LYS A 460 7.24 0.70 -15.10
C LYS A 460 8.64 1.30 -14.91
N GLU A 461 9.05 1.47 -13.66
CA GLU A 461 10.43 1.79 -13.31
C GLU A 461 11.23 0.52 -13.03
N LEU A 462 12.48 0.54 -13.47
CA LEU A 462 13.43 -0.54 -13.28
C LEU A 462 14.45 -0.10 -12.22
N ASN A 463 14.18 -0.44 -10.95
CA ASN A 463 15.02 -0.03 -9.84
C ASN A 463 15.92 -1.19 -9.39
N THR A 464 17.20 -0.91 -9.15
CA THR A 464 18.11 -1.89 -8.56
C THR A 464 17.68 -2.26 -7.16
N ILE A 465 17.83 -3.53 -6.77
CA ILE A 465 17.48 -3.98 -5.42
C ILE A 465 18.28 -3.24 -4.34
N SER A 466 17.62 -2.97 -3.21
CA SER A 466 18.28 -2.36 -2.06
C SER A 466 19.24 -3.33 -1.35
N THR A 467 20.21 -2.79 -0.62
CA THR A 467 21.13 -3.58 0.20
C THR A 467 20.41 -4.45 1.22
N SER A 468 19.38 -3.94 1.91
CA SER A 468 18.58 -4.74 2.85
C SER A 468 17.90 -5.93 2.17
N GLN A 469 17.28 -5.73 1.00
CA GLN A 469 16.64 -6.81 0.24
C GLN A 469 17.67 -7.85 -0.23
N ALA A 470 18.81 -7.40 -0.76
CA ALA A 470 19.88 -8.28 -1.21
C ALA A 470 20.42 -9.13 -0.04
N LEU A 471 20.69 -8.53 1.13
CA LEU A 471 21.14 -9.22 2.33
C LEU A 471 20.09 -10.20 2.87
N GLN A 472 18.81 -9.82 2.83
CA GLN A 472 17.71 -10.66 3.29
C GLN A 472 17.56 -11.93 2.44
N ILE A 473 17.67 -11.79 1.10
CA ILE A 473 17.62 -12.90 0.15
C ILE A 473 18.90 -13.74 0.24
N ALA A 474 20.08 -13.11 0.16
CA ALA A 474 21.38 -13.77 0.22
C ALA A 474 21.54 -14.59 1.50
N GLY A 475 21.09 -14.05 2.64
CA GLY A 475 21.19 -14.71 3.94
C GLY A 475 20.32 -15.97 4.09
N ARG A 476 19.47 -16.31 3.09
CA ARG A 476 18.74 -17.58 3.03
C ARG A 476 19.63 -18.78 2.70
N ALA A 477 20.80 -18.57 2.09
CA ALA A 477 21.77 -19.63 1.82
C ALA A 477 22.42 -20.17 3.10
N GLY A 478 22.58 -21.49 3.24
CA GLY A 478 23.28 -22.13 4.35
C GLY A 478 22.61 -21.92 5.71
N ARG A 479 21.27 -21.99 5.79
CA ARG A 479 20.56 -21.86 7.08
C ARG A 479 21.00 -22.92 8.09
N PHE A 480 21.07 -22.59 9.37
CA PHE A 480 21.53 -23.52 10.42
C PHE A 480 20.64 -24.76 10.53
N SER A 481 19.33 -24.61 10.29
CA SER A 481 18.36 -25.70 10.22
C SER A 481 18.50 -26.58 8.97
N SER A 482 19.39 -26.24 8.04
CA SER A 482 19.59 -26.96 6.79
C SER A 482 20.78 -27.90 6.85
N ILE A 483 20.85 -28.82 5.89
CA ILE A 483 21.96 -29.77 5.71
C ILE A 483 23.25 -29.03 5.27
N PHE A 484 23.11 -27.84 4.70
CA PHE A 484 24.23 -27.05 4.18
C PHE A 484 24.83 -26.16 5.26
N LYS A 485 26.07 -26.47 5.66
CA LYS A 485 26.81 -25.73 6.70
C LYS A 485 27.35 -24.37 6.24
N GLU A 486 27.49 -24.18 4.93
CA GLU A 486 27.98 -22.95 4.31
C GLU A 486 27.02 -22.49 3.21
N GLY A 487 26.83 -21.17 3.11
CA GLY A 487 25.98 -20.55 2.10
C GLY A 487 26.80 -19.86 1.01
N GLU A 488 26.41 -20.05 -0.25
CA GLU A 488 27.03 -19.42 -1.41
C GLU A 488 26.07 -18.40 -2.04
N VAL A 489 26.61 -17.30 -2.59
CA VAL A 489 25.81 -16.27 -3.28
C VAL A 489 26.52 -15.87 -4.57
N THR A 490 25.78 -15.81 -5.68
CA THR A 490 26.29 -15.39 -6.98
C THR A 490 25.17 -14.84 -7.87
N THR A 491 25.49 -14.46 -9.11
CA THR A 491 24.58 -13.98 -10.13
C THR A 491 24.49 -14.95 -11.31
N MET A 492 23.42 -14.86 -12.10
CA MET A 492 23.30 -15.59 -13.36
C MET A 492 24.29 -15.04 -14.40
N HIS A 493 24.31 -13.72 -14.59
CA HIS A 493 25.16 -13.05 -15.56
C HIS A 493 26.43 -12.49 -14.92
N ARG A 494 27.53 -12.51 -15.68
CA ARG A 494 28.85 -12.04 -15.22
C ARG A 494 28.88 -10.54 -14.92
N ASP A 495 28.15 -9.75 -15.70
CA ASP A 495 28.12 -8.29 -15.58
C ASP A 495 27.45 -7.82 -14.27
N ASP A 496 26.55 -8.64 -13.71
CA ASP A 496 25.85 -8.34 -12.46
C ASP A 496 26.70 -8.63 -11.22
N LEU A 497 27.73 -9.50 -11.31
CA LEU A 497 28.46 -9.96 -10.13
C LEU A 497 29.24 -8.84 -9.40
N PRO A 498 29.95 -7.93 -10.09
CA PRO A 498 30.58 -6.78 -9.44
C PRO A 498 29.57 -5.88 -8.74
N ILE A 499 28.40 -5.67 -9.36
CA ILE A 499 27.31 -4.84 -8.82
C ILE A 499 26.75 -5.49 -7.55
N LEU A 500 26.54 -6.81 -7.55
CA LEU A 500 26.08 -7.52 -6.35
C LEU A 500 27.09 -7.42 -5.20
N LYS A 501 28.40 -7.57 -5.49
CA LYS A 501 29.46 -7.40 -4.49
C LYS A 501 29.46 -5.97 -3.91
N GLU A 502 29.24 -4.97 -4.74
CA GLU A 502 29.08 -3.58 -4.28
C GLU A 502 27.83 -3.43 -3.40
N ILE A 503 26.67 -3.91 -3.83
CA ILE A 503 25.41 -3.79 -3.06
C ILE A 503 25.54 -4.45 -1.69
N LEU A 504 26.12 -5.65 -1.61
CA LEU A 504 26.26 -6.40 -0.36
C LEU A 504 27.36 -5.86 0.57
N SER A 505 28.32 -5.08 0.06
CA SER A 505 29.37 -4.44 0.87
C SER A 505 28.99 -3.07 1.41
N ARG A 506 27.95 -2.42 0.85
CA ARG A 506 27.42 -1.16 1.37
C ARG A 506 26.84 -1.35 2.77
N THR A 507 27.01 -0.34 3.61
CA THR A 507 26.33 -0.27 4.92
C THR A 507 24.85 0.01 4.71
N VAL A 508 23.99 -0.71 5.44
CA VAL A 508 22.55 -0.42 5.45
C VAL A 508 22.31 0.94 6.09
N HIS A 509 21.57 1.81 5.40
CA HIS A 509 21.16 3.11 5.95
C HIS A 509 20.31 2.92 7.20
N ALA A 510 20.57 3.72 8.23
CA ALA A 510 19.77 3.72 9.44
C ALA A 510 18.32 4.06 9.10
N ILE A 511 17.40 3.41 9.81
CA ILE A 511 15.97 3.71 9.72
C ILE A 511 15.71 4.88 10.67
N GLU A 512 14.99 5.91 10.22
CA GLU A 512 14.80 7.16 10.99
C GLU A 512 13.31 7.51 11.22
N ILE A 513 12.39 6.80 10.54
CA ILE A 513 10.97 7.13 10.56
C ILE A 513 10.10 5.88 10.73
N ALA A 514 8.97 6.03 11.44
CA ALA A 514 7.93 5.01 11.63
C ALA A 514 6.60 5.39 10.97
N GLY A 515 5.90 4.40 10.42
CA GLY A 515 4.60 4.62 9.80
C GLY A 515 3.49 4.88 10.83
N LEU A 516 2.53 5.72 10.49
CA LEU A 516 1.26 5.94 11.18
C LEU A 516 0.11 5.84 10.19
N HIS A 517 -1.09 5.49 10.64
CA HIS A 517 -2.27 5.40 9.79
C HIS A 517 -3.47 6.03 10.49
N PRO A 518 -4.40 6.68 9.76
CA PRO A 518 -5.63 7.20 10.33
C PRO A 518 -6.41 6.09 11.03
N THR A 519 -6.98 6.39 12.19
CA THR A 519 -7.92 5.48 12.85
C THR A 519 -9.31 5.61 12.23
N ALA A 520 -10.12 4.56 12.34
CA ALA A 520 -11.48 4.59 11.81
C ALA A 520 -12.33 5.65 12.55
N GLU A 521 -12.08 5.83 13.84
CA GLU A 521 -12.74 6.82 14.69
C GLU A 521 -12.38 8.25 14.26
N GLN A 522 -11.12 8.52 13.92
CA GLN A 522 -10.71 9.83 13.38
C GLN A 522 -11.40 10.14 12.04
N ILE A 523 -11.46 9.16 11.13
CA ILE A 523 -12.12 9.34 9.84
C ILE A 523 -13.64 9.50 10.00
N GLU A 524 -14.25 8.84 11.00
CA GLU A 524 -15.65 9.03 11.36
C GLU A 524 -15.94 10.45 11.87
N MET A 525 -15.07 10.98 12.72
CA MET A 525 -15.15 12.37 13.16
C MET A 525 -14.98 13.37 12.00
N PHE A 526 -14.10 13.08 11.04
CA PHE A 526 -13.96 13.88 9.81
C PHE A 526 -15.24 13.89 8.98
N ALA A 527 -15.84 12.72 8.76
CA ALA A 527 -17.09 12.61 8.01
C ALA A 527 -18.27 13.30 8.70
N TYR A 528 -18.29 13.38 10.03
CA TYR A 528 -19.29 14.17 10.76
C TYR A 528 -19.21 15.66 10.42
N HIS A 529 -18.00 16.20 10.30
CA HIS A 529 -17.77 17.61 9.92
C HIS A 529 -17.97 17.85 8.42
N LEU A 530 -17.78 16.82 7.60
CA LEU A 530 -17.80 16.89 6.13
C LEU A 530 -18.67 15.76 5.54
N PRO A 531 -19.99 15.80 5.75
CA PRO A 531 -20.88 14.68 5.40
C PRO A 531 -20.99 14.44 3.89
N ASP A 532 -20.80 15.47 3.07
CA ASP A 532 -20.92 15.40 1.62
C ASP A 532 -19.61 15.00 0.91
N ALA A 533 -18.50 14.92 1.63
CA ALA A 533 -17.22 14.52 1.07
C ALA A 533 -17.15 13.01 0.88
N THR A 534 -16.55 12.56 -0.23
CA THR A 534 -16.32 11.13 -0.45
C THR A 534 -15.25 10.60 0.49
N LEU A 535 -15.29 9.31 0.83
CA LEU A 535 -14.29 8.71 1.71
C LEU A 535 -12.85 8.88 1.18
N SER A 536 -12.64 8.76 -0.13
CA SER A 536 -11.34 9.01 -0.77
C SER A 536 -10.87 10.46 -0.55
N ASN A 537 -11.76 11.43 -0.74
CA ASN A 537 -11.48 12.84 -0.51
C ASN A 537 -11.23 13.16 0.97
N LEU A 538 -11.99 12.56 1.89
CA LEU A 538 -11.77 12.69 3.34
C LEU A 538 -10.37 12.24 3.76
N ILE A 539 -9.87 11.14 3.19
CA ILE A 539 -8.51 10.65 3.45
C ILE A 539 -7.46 11.65 2.94
N ASP A 540 -7.61 12.16 1.71
CA ASP A 540 -6.66 13.14 1.18
C ASP A 540 -6.64 14.42 2.02
N ILE A 541 -7.81 14.90 2.46
CA ILE A 541 -7.93 16.04 3.38
C ILE A 541 -7.26 15.72 4.72
N PHE A 542 -7.53 14.55 5.29
CA PHE A 542 -6.93 14.11 6.56
C PHE A 542 -5.40 14.12 6.47
N VAL A 543 -4.82 13.50 5.44
CA VAL A 543 -3.37 13.44 5.25
C VAL A 543 -2.79 14.84 5.05
N SER A 544 -3.46 15.70 4.29
CA SER A 544 -3.04 17.10 4.06
C SER A 544 -3.02 17.94 5.34
N LEU A 545 -3.98 17.72 6.24
CA LEU A 545 -4.09 18.43 7.53
C LEU A 545 -3.30 17.78 8.66
N SER A 546 -2.86 16.52 8.48
CA SER A 546 -2.19 15.75 9.52
C SER A 546 -0.86 16.37 9.95
N GLN A 547 -0.61 16.33 11.25
CA GLN A 547 0.65 16.76 11.85
C GLN A 547 1.30 15.55 12.52
N VAL A 548 2.56 15.29 12.19
CA VAL A 548 3.34 14.18 12.74
C VAL A 548 4.65 14.73 13.30
N ASP A 549 5.15 14.11 14.37
CA ASP A 549 6.50 14.40 14.86
C ASP A 549 7.54 13.91 13.85
N GLY A 550 8.76 14.49 13.88
CA GLY A 550 9.79 14.24 12.86
C GLY A 550 10.26 12.79 12.72
N MET A 551 9.92 11.92 13.68
CA MET A 551 10.22 10.49 13.68
C MET A 551 9.12 9.63 13.05
N TYR A 552 8.05 10.23 12.52
CA TYR A 552 6.93 9.51 11.93
C TYR A 552 6.55 10.03 10.55
N PHE A 553 5.87 9.19 9.79
CA PHE A 553 5.23 9.56 8.53
C PHE A 553 3.86 8.89 8.44
N VAL A 554 2.95 9.47 7.66
CA VAL A 554 1.66 8.84 7.37
C VAL A 554 1.86 7.81 6.26
N CYS A 555 1.46 6.57 6.50
CA CYS A 555 1.52 5.48 5.54
C CYS A 555 0.71 5.81 4.27
N ASN A 556 1.10 5.22 3.14
CA ASN A 556 0.41 5.29 1.88
C ASN A 556 -0.97 4.60 2.00
N ILE A 557 -2.01 5.29 1.52
CA ILE A 557 -3.43 4.91 1.64
C ILE A 557 -4.05 4.68 0.23
N ASP A 558 -3.23 4.55 -0.82
CA ASP A 558 -3.69 4.44 -2.21
C ASP A 558 -4.57 3.20 -2.45
N ASP A 559 -4.23 2.07 -1.84
CA ASP A 559 -5.03 0.85 -1.95
C ASP A 559 -6.41 1.03 -1.31
N PHE A 560 -6.47 1.70 -0.16
CA PHE A 560 -7.73 2.05 0.51
C PHE A 560 -8.55 3.05 -0.31
N LYS A 561 -7.92 4.09 -0.87
CA LYS A 561 -8.60 5.08 -1.74
C LYS A 561 -9.15 4.43 -3.00
N PHE A 562 -8.38 3.56 -3.65
CA PHE A 562 -8.83 2.79 -4.81
C PHE A 562 -10.10 1.99 -4.51
N LEU A 563 -10.18 1.36 -3.34
CA LEU A 563 -11.38 0.65 -2.89
C LEU A 563 -12.53 1.61 -2.58
N ALA A 564 -12.26 2.72 -1.91
CA ALA A 564 -13.27 3.74 -1.56
C ALA A 564 -13.96 4.29 -2.81
N ASP A 565 -13.19 4.62 -3.85
CA ASP A 565 -13.73 5.09 -5.14
C ASP A 565 -14.54 3.99 -5.83
N MET A 566 -14.09 2.74 -5.78
CA MET A 566 -14.79 1.60 -6.39
C MET A 566 -16.19 1.37 -5.83
N ILE A 567 -16.39 1.54 -4.51
CA ILE A 567 -17.68 1.31 -3.84
C ILE A 567 -18.43 2.60 -3.50
N GLN A 568 -17.96 3.76 -3.98
CA GLN A 568 -18.57 5.07 -3.67
C GLN A 568 -20.08 5.10 -3.97
N HIS A 569 -20.50 4.48 -5.07
CA HIS A 569 -21.89 4.44 -5.52
C HIS A 569 -22.79 3.46 -4.74
N ILE A 570 -22.22 2.64 -3.86
CA ILE A 570 -22.96 1.65 -3.05
C ILE A 570 -23.36 2.32 -1.72
N PRO A 571 -24.63 2.27 -1.31
CA PRO A 571 -25.08 2.87 -0.05
C PRO A 571 -24.62 2.02 1.14
N LEU A 572 -23.51 2.42 1.75
CA LEU A 572 -22.96 1.82 2.96
C LEU A 572 -22.79 2.92 4.02
N ASN A 573 -23.07 2.56 5.28
CA ASN A 573 -22.67 3.40 6.40
C ASN A 573 -21.13 3.53 6.43
N LEU A 574 -20.64 4.59 7.08
CA LEU A 574 -19.23 4.92 7.03
C LEU A 574 -18.34 3.84 7.67
N ARG A 575 -18.75 3.27 8.80
CA ARG A 575 -17.97 2.25 9.51
C ARG A 575 -17.79 0.99 8.65
N SER A 576 -18.88 0.47 8.09
CA SER A 576 -18.85 -0.66 7.17
C SER A 576 -18.01 -0.33 5.94
N ARG A 577 -18.21 0.85 5.33
CA ARG A 577 -17.41 1.30 4.17
C ARG A 577 -15.92 1.32 4.49
N TYR A 578 -15.52 1.88 5.62
CA TYR A 578 -14.14 1.92 6.08
C TYR A 578 -13.57 0.49 6.19
N VAL A 579 -14.28 -0.43 6.85
CA VAL A 579 -13.85 -1.83 6.98
C VAL A 579 -13.67 -2.49 5.61
N PHE A 580 -14.61 -2.33 4.68
CA PHE A 580 -14.47 -2.83 3.31
C PHE A 580 -13.22 -2.26 2.61
N CYS A 581 -12.93 -0.96 2.78
CA CYS A 581 -11.76 -0.30 2.21
C CYS A 581 -10.43 -0.73 2.84
N THR A 582 -10.44 -1.33 4.03
CA THR A 582 -9.23 -1.94 4.64
C THR A 582 -8.99 -3.39 4.23
N ALA A 583 -9.91 -4.00 3.47
CA ALA A 583 -9.77 -5.39 3.04
C ALA A 583 -8.56 -5.54 2.10
N PRO A 584 -7.64 -6.50 2.35
CA PRO A 584 -6.44 -6.66 1.56
C PRO A 584 -6.75 -7.34 0.22
N ILE A 585 -6.90 -6.55 -0.86
CA ILE A 585 -7.13 -7.09 -2.20
C ILE A 585 -6.00 -6.76 -3.17
N ASN A 586 -5.81 -7.63 -4.16
CA ASN A 586 -4.91 -7.36 -5.27
C ASN A 586 -5.61 -6.55 -6.38
N LYS A 587 -5.41 -5.23 -6.40
CA LYS A 587 -6.01 -4.32 -7.41
C LYS A 587 -5.64 -4.63 -8.86
N LYS A 588 -4.61 -5.45 -9.09
CA LYS A 588 -4.19 -5.88 -10.45
C LYS A 588 -5.06 -7.03 -11.00
N GLN A 589 -5.90 -7.65 -10.17
CA GLN A 589 -6.74 -8.78 -10.56
C GLN A 589 -8.21 -8.33 -10.77
N PRO A 590 -8.70 -8.22 -12.01
CA PRO A 590 -10.06 -7.72 -12.28
C PRO A 590 -11.16 -8.57 -11.64
N PHE A 591 -10.95 -9.89 -11.56
CA PHE A 591 -11.92 -10.81 -10.97
C PHE A 591 -12.10 -10.56 -9.46
N VAL A 592 -11.01 -10.27 -8.74
CA VAL A 592 -11.05 -9.92 -7.31
C VAL A 592 -11.79 -8.61 -7.11
N CYS A 593 -11.48 -7.56 -7.89
CA CYS A 593 -12.17 -6.27 -7.83
C CYS A 593 -13.69 -6.41 -8.12
N THR A 594 -14.04 -7.21 -9.13
CA THR A 594 -15.45 -7.46 -9.47
C THR A 594 -16.18 -8.20 -8.34
N SER A 595 -15.51 -9.17 -7.71
CA SER A 595 -16.07 -9.93 -6.59
C SER A 595 -16.24 -9.07 -5.34
N PHE A 596 -15.25 -8.23 -5.02
CA PHE A 596 -15.33 -7.23 -3.96
C PHE A 596 -16.54 -6.30 -4.12
N LEU A 597 -16.77 -5.78 -5.33
CA LEU A 597 -17.91 -4.94 -5.63
C LEU A 597 -19.25 -5.70 -5.48
N LYS A 598 -19.30 -6.97 -5.88
CA LYS A 598 -20.48 -7.83 -5.65
C LYS A 598 -20.73 -8.08 -4.15
N PHE A 599 -19.68 -8.30 -3.36
CA PHE A 599 -19.79 -8.46 -1.90
C PHE A 599 -20.36 -7.22 -1.24
N ALA A 600 -19.78 -6.04 -1.53
CA ALA A 600 -20.27 -4.77 -1.01
C ALA A 600 -21.74 -4.49 -1.42
N ARG A 601 -22.13 -4.85 -2.64
CA ARG A 601 -23.50 -4.70 -3.12
C ARG A 601 -24.49 -5.60 -2.39
N GLN A 602 -24.18 -6.89 -2.22
CA GLN A 602 -25.04 -7.80 -1.44
C GLN A 602 -25.15 -7.35 0.01
N PHE A 603 -24.04 -6.94 0.61
CA PHE A 603 -24.02 -6.37 1.95
C PHE A 603 -24.95 -5.16 2.08
N SER A 604 -24.93 -4.23 1.12
CA SER A 604 -25.79 -3.04 1.13
C SER A 604 -27.29 -3.34 0.99
N ARG A 605 -27.64 -4.53 0.50
CA ARG A 605 -29.02 -4.99 0.31
C ARG A 605 -29.53 -5.83 1.49
N ASP A 606 -28.70 -6.02 2.50
CA ASP A 606 -29.00 -6.92 3.63
C ASP A 606 -29.28 -8.37 3.15
N GLU A 607 -28.64 -8.78 2.06
CA GLU A 607 -28.68 -10.14 1.52
C GLU A 607 -27.42 -10.92 1.94
N PRO A 608 -27.53 -11.95 2.80
CA PRO A 608 -26.38 -12.75 3.22
C PRO A 608 -25.69 -13.45 2.05
N LEU A 609 -24.36 -13.44 2.06
CA LEU A 609 -23.54 -14.14 1.08
C LEU A 609 -23.35 -15.60 1.52
N THR A 610 -24.36 -16.42 1.22
CA THR A 610 -24.33 -17.84 1.56
C THR A 610 -23.30 -18.62 0.73
N PHE A 611 -22.92 -19.81 1.21
CA PHE A 611 -22.01 -20.73 0.53
C PHE A 611 -22.43 -20.99 -0.91
N ASP A 612 -23.70 -21.30 -1.14
CA ASP A 612 -24.28 -21.55 -2.47
C ASP A 612 -24.17 -20.33 -3.40
N TRP A 613 -24.31 -19.11 -2.86
CA TRP A 613 -24.09 -17.89 -3.62
C TRP A 613 -22.61 -17.72 -4.03
N VAL A 614 -21.68 -18.00 -3.11
CA VAL A 614 -20.23 -17.96 -3.39
C VAL A 614 -19.84 -19.00 -4.42
N CYS A 615 -20.35 -20.24 -4.30
CA CYS A 615 -20.12 -21.31 -5.28
C CYS A 615 -20.57 -20.90 -6.69
N ARG A 616 -21.74 -20.26 -6.82
CA ARG A 616 -22.19 -19.70 -8.11
C ARG A 616 -21.28 -18.57 -8.62
N LEU A 617 -20.82 -17.69 -7.74
CA LEU A 617 -19.94 -16.59 -8.12
C LEU A 617 -18.63 -17.09 -8.71
N VAL A 618 -18.02 -18.09 -8.07
CA VAL A 618 -16.72 -18.66 -8.49
C VAL A 618 -16.87 -19.78 -9.53
N SER A 619 -18.11 -20.13 -9.91
CA SER A 619 -18.42 -21.25 -10.82
C SER A 619 -17.86 -22.59 -10.34
N TRP A 620 -18.09 -22.91 -9.07
CA TRP A 620 -17.70 -24.19 -8.46
C TRP A 620 -18.56 -25.36 -8.97
N PRO A 621 -18.02 -26.58 -9.19
CA PRO A 621 -16.64 -27.02 -8.96
C PRO A 621 -15.65 -26.60 -10.06
N LEU A 622 -14.41 -26.31 -9.65
CA LEU A 622 -13.35 -25.90 -10.56
C LEU A 622 -12.56 -27.10 -11.08
N VAL A 623 -12.03 -26.97 -12.30
CA VAL A 623 -11.23 -28.01 -12.95
C VAL A 623 -9.73 -27.72 -12.84
N PRO A 624 -8.86 -28.75 -12.89
CA PRO A 624 -7.41 -28.54 -12.94
C PRO A 624 -7.00 -27.64 -14.12
N PRO A 625 -6.01 -26.75 -13.93
CA PRO A 625 -5.61 -25.79 -14.94
C PRO A 625 -4.99 -26.51 -16.14
N LYS A 626 -5.28 -26.04 -17.35
CA LYS A 626 -4.71 -26.56 -18.61
C LYS A 626 -3.60 -25.66 -19.15
N ASN A 627 -3.64 -24.38 -18.81
CA ASN A 627 -2.65 -23.37 -19.20
C ASN A 627 -2.35 -22.41 -18.04
N ILE A 628 -1.42 -21.47 -18.24
CA ILE A 628 -1.02 -20.51 -17.19
C ILE A 628 -2.12 -19.49 -16.88
N LYS A 629 -2.96 -19.12 -17.85
CA LYS A 629 -4.09 -18.22 -17.59
C LYS A 629 -5.10 -18.87 -16.65
N ASP A 630 -5.36 -20.17 -16.82
CA ASP A 630 -6.23 -20.93 -15.91
C ASP A 630 -5.64 -20.92 -14.49
N LEU A 631 -4.33 -21.16 -14.34
CA LEU A 631 -3.66 -21.13 -13.04
C LEU A 631 -3.77 -19.75 -12.37
N VAL A 632 -3.56 -18.67 -13.13
CA VAL A 632 -3.72 -17.29 -12.63
C VAL A 632 -5.17 -17.01 -12.24
N HIS A 633 -6.15 -17.56 -12.96
CA HIS A 633 -7.55 -17.44 -12.60
C HIS A 633 -7.88 -18.19 -11.30
N LEU A 634 -7.35 -19.41 -11.12
CA LEU A 634 -7.52 -20.17 -9.87
C LEU A 634 -6.90 -19.44 -8.68
N GLU A 635 -5.71 -18.83 -8.85
CA GLU A 635 -5.11 -17.94 -7.83
C GLU A 635 -6.06 -16.77 -7.49
N ALA A 636 -6.66 -16.14 -8.51
CA ALA A 636 -7.62 -15.04 -8.28
C ALA A 636 -8.91 -15.51 -7.60
N VAL A 637 -9.38 -16.73 -7.85
CA VAL A 637 -10.50 -17.32 -7.11
C VAL A 637 -10.11 -17.56 -5.65
N HIS A 638 -8.91 -18.09 -5.41
CA HIS A 638 -8.40 -18.28 -4.05
C HIS A 638 -8.36 -16.95 -3.27
N ASP A 639 -7.89 -15.87 -3.91
CA ASP A 639 -7.90 -14.52 -3.32
C ASP A 639 -9.32 -14.01 -3.00
N VAL A 640 -10.33 -14.38 -3.79
CA VAL A 640 -11.75 -14.05 -3.52
C VAL A 640 -12.28 -14.82 -2.32
N LEU A 641 -11.90 -16.08 -2.14
CA LEU A 641 -12.26 -16.86 -0.95
C LEU A 641 -11.57 -16.30 0.30
N ASP A 642 -10.29 -15.90 0.19
CA ASP A 642 -9.57 -15.19 1.27
C ASP A 642 -10.30 -13.89 1.65
N LEU A 643 -10.77 -13.12 0.68
CA LEU A 643 -11.56 -11.91 0.93
C LEU A 643 -12.89 -12.22 1.64
N TYR A 644 -13.59 -13.29 1.26
CA TYR A 644 -14.82 -13.72 1.95
C TYR A 644 -14.53 -14.04 3.41
N LEU A 645 -13.48 -14.85 3.67
CA LEU A 645 -13.06 -15.22 5.02
C LEU A 645 -12.61 -14.01 5.84
N TRP A 646 -11.93 -13.05 5.21
CA TRP A 646 -11.57 -11.80 5.87
C TRP A 646 -12.82 -11.04 6.32
N LEU A 647 -13.82 -10.90 5.45
CA LEU A 647 -15.05 -10.18 5.76
C LEU A 647 -15.93 -10.91 6.80
N SER A 648 -15.91 -12.25 6.83
CA SER A 648 -16.71 -13.03 7.78
C SER A 648 -16.37 -12.76 9.25
N TYR A 649 -15.11 -12.51 9.57
CA TYR A 649 -14.71 -12.13 10.94
C TYR A 649 -15.13 -10.72 11.36
N ARG A 650 -15.63 -9.88 10.44
CA ARG A 650 -16.11 -8.52 10.72
C ARG A 650 -17.63 -8.41 10.57
N PHE A 651 -18.22 -9.22 9.70
CA PHE A 651 -19.64 -9.19 9.35
C PHE A 651 -20.23 -10.61 9.35
N MET A 652 -20.26 -11.24 10.53
CA MET A 652 -20.61 -12.67 10.69
C MET A 652 -22.00 -13.01 10.14
N ASP A 653 -23.00 -12.16 10.37
CA ASP A 653 -24.39 -12.40 9.90
C ASP A 653 -24.50 -12.34 8.37
N MET A 654 -23.69 -11.49 7.73
CA MET A 654 -23.70 -11.27 6.28
C MET A 654 -22.80 -12.24 5.51
N PHE A 655 -21.85 -12.87 6.21
CA PHE A 655 -20.91 -13.85 5.67
C PHE A 655 -20.90 -15.11 6.59
N PRO A 656 -22.04 -15.82 6.69
CA PRO A 656 -22.25 -16.82 7.73
C PRO A 656 -21.46 -18.12 7.51
N ASP A 657 -21.12 -18.46 6.26
CA ASP A 657 -20.66 -19.79 5.88
C ASP A 657 -19.13 -19.92 5.80
N ALA A 658 -18.41 -19.28 6.71
CA ALA A 658 -16.94 -19.24 6.69
C ALA A 658 -16.29 -20.64 6.69
N ASN A 659 -16.83 -21.60 7.44
CA ASN A 659 -16.29 -22.95 7.52
C ASN A 659 -16.40 -23.70 6.18
N HIS A 660 -17.58 -23.69 5.56
CA HIS A 660 -17.80 -24.30 4.24
C HIS A 660 -16.94 -23.64 3.16
N VAL A 661 -16.79 -22.31 3.20
CA VAL A 661 -15.91 -21.57 2.28
C VAL A 661 -14.44 -21.96 2.47
N ARG A 662 -14.00 -22.21 3.70
CA ARG A 662 -12.63 -22.68 3.97
C ARG A 662 -12.39 -24.10 3.44
N GLU A 663 -13.37 -25.00 3.53
CA GLU A 663 -13.26 -26.35 2.97
C GLU A 663 -13.00 -26.31 1.45
N ILE A 664 -13.81 -25.56 0.69
CA ILE A 664 -13.59 -25.42 -0.76
C ILE A 664 -12.30 -24.66 -1.09
N GLN A 665 -11.84 -23.77 -0.21
CA GLN A 665 -10.56 -23.08 -0.38
C GLN A 665 -9.39 -24.06 -0.25
N GLN A 666 -9.44 -24.98 0.70
CA GLN A 666 -8.42 -26.03 0.86
C GLN A 666 -8.42 -27.02 -0.33
N GLU A 667 -9.61 -27.35 -0.85
CA GLU A 667 -9.73 -28.15 -2.08
C GLU A 667 -9.14 -27.40 -3.28
N LEU A 668 -9.42 -26.09 -3.40
CA LEU A 668 -8.83 -25.24 -4.44
C LEU A 668 -7.31 -25.12 -4.32
N ASP A 669 -6.75 -24.98 -3.12
CA ASP A 669 -5.30 -25.00 -2.91
C ASP A 669 -4.71 -26.33 -3.42
N SER A 670 -5.37 -27.46 -3.17
CA SER A 670 -4.95 -28.77 -3.70
C SER A 670 -4.98 -28.83 -5.23
N ILE A 671 -5.97 -28.21 -5.88
CA ILE A 671 -6.05 -28.09 -7.35
C ILE A 671 -4.91 -27.21 -7.89
N ILE A 672 -4.65 -26.07 -7.25
CA ILE A 672 -3.55 -25.16 -7.60
C ILE A 672 -2.21 -25.87 -7.42
N GLN A 673 -2.03 -26.61 -6.33
CA GLN A 673 -0.83 -27.40 -6.05
C GLN A 673 -0.57 -28.42 -7.18
N LEU A 674 -1.60 -29.12 -7.67
CA LEU A 674 -1.48 -30.01 -8.82
C LEU A 674 -1.10 -29.25 -10.10
N GLY A 675 -1.66 -28.06 -10.30
CA GLY A 675 -1.30 -27.16 -11.40
C GLY A 675 0.16 -26.73 -11.35
N VAL A 676 0.64 -26.31 -10.19
CA VAL A 676 2.04 -25.87 -9.98
C VAL A 676 3.02 -27.02 -10.10
N ARG A 677 2.67 -28.24 -9.65
CA ARG A 677 3.49 -29.44 -9.90
C ARG A 677 3.67 -29.71 -11.39
N ASN A 678 2.64 -29.41 -12.20
CA ASN A 678 2.66 -29.57 -13.65
C ASN A 678 2.92 -28.25 -14.39
N ILE A 679 3.49 -27.23 -13.72
CA ILE A 679 3.58 -25.86 -14.24
C ILE A 679 4.26 -25.79 -15.61
N THR A 680 5.24 -26.65 -15.84
CA THR A 680 5.95 -26.74 -17.10
C THR A 680 5.08 -27.20 -18.26
N ARG A 681 4.16 -28.16 -18.03
CA ARG A 681 3.16 -28.58 -19.01
C ARG A 681 2.20 -27.42 -19.31
N LEU A 682 1.82 -26.65 -18.30
CA LEU A 682 0.96 -25.46 -18.46
C LEU A 682 1.65 -24.38 -19.31
N ILE A 683 2.96 -24.17 -19.10
CA ILE A 683 3.77 -23.22 -19.89
C ILE A 683 3.80 -23.66 -21.35
N ARG A 684 4.07 -24.94 -21.63
CA ARG A 684 4.09 -25.47 -23.01
C ARG A 684 2.73 -25.27 -23.71
N ALA A 685 1.63 -25.63 -23.05
CA ALA A 685 0.29 -25.47 -23.60
C ALA A 685 -0.07 -24.01 -23.91
N THR A 686 0.39 -23.06 -23.08
CA THR A 686 0.15 -21.62 -23.27
C THR A 686 0.82 -21.09 -24.53
N GLU A 687 2.00 -21.58 -24.88
CA GLU A 687 2.70 -21.15 -26.08
C GLU A 687 2.18 -21.81 -27.35
N THR A 688 1.83 -23.10 -27.29
CA THR A 688 1.26 -23.80 -28.45
C THR A 688 -0.09 -23.20 -28.88
N SER A 689 -0.84 -22.66 -27.91
CA SER A 689 -2.09 -21.93 -28.17
C SER A 689 -1.89 -20.46 -28.55
N ALA A 690 -0.68 -19.91 -28.41
CA ALA A 690 -0.32 -18.55 -28.82
C ALA A 690 0.24 -18.46 -30.24
N THR A 691 0.61 -19.58 -30.87
CA THR A 691 1.01 -19.65 -32.29
C THR A 691 -0.10 -20.28 -33.15
N PRO A 692 -0.85 -19.50 -33.97
CA PRO A 692 -1.70 -20.08 -34.99
C PRO A 692 -0.84 -20.50 -36.19
N GLY A 693 -0.67 -21.82 -36.36
CA GLY A 693 -0.43 -22.48 -37.65
C GLY A 693 0.94 -22.29 -38.31
N ILE A 694 1.89 -23.17 -37.98
CA ILE A 694 2.83 -23.73 -38.96
C ILE A 694 2.92 -25.24 -38.66
N ASP A 695 2.27 -26.05 -39.50
CA ASP A 695 2.35 -27.51 -39.43
C ASP A 695 3.81 -27.97 -39.61
N PRO A 696 4.33 -28.88 -38.78
CA PRO A 696 5.62 -29.50 -39.06
C PRO A 696 5.41 -30.60 -40.11
N LEU A 697 5.97 -30.39 -41.31
CA LEU A 697 6.17 -31.47 -42.28
C LEU A 697 7.03 -32.57 -41.64
N SER A 698 6.39 -33.67 -41.26
CA SER A 698 7.06 -34.92 -40.90
C SER A 698 7.50 -35.66 -42.15
N SER A 699 8.82 -35.72 -42.36
CA SER A 699 9.46 -36.65 -43.27
C SER A 699 9.38 -38.09 -42.72
N GLN A 700 8.52 -38.94 -43.28
CA GLN A 700 8.72 -40.39 -43.23
C GLN A 700 8.34 -41.04 -44.56
N ARG A 701 9.37 -41.58 -45.23
CA ARG A 701 9.26 -42.61 -46.26
C ARG A 701 8.82 -43.93 -45.61
N ARG A 702 7.78 -44.58 -46.14
CA ARG A 702 7.72 -46.05 -46.39
C ARG A 702 6.40 -46.48 -47.05
N SER A 703 6.53 -46.88 -48.32
CA SER A 703 5.96 -48.07 -49.01
C SER A 703 4.63 -48.70 -48.56
N GLY A 704 3.68 -48.84 -49.50
CA GLY A 704 2.68 -49.94 -49.52
C GLY A 704 1.26 -49.51 -49.94
N PRO A 705 0.56 -50.26 -50.82
CA PRO A 705 -0.54 -49.73 -51.64
C PRO A 705 -1.94 -49.80 -50.99
N SER A 706 -2.80 -48.90 -51.45
CA SER A 706 -4.23 -48.73 -51.15
C SER A 706 -5.07 -49.99 -51.38
N PRO A 707 -6.33 -50.02 -50.88
CA PRO A 707 -7.43 -49.92 -51.85
C PRO A 707 -8.66 -49.08 -51.43
N VAL A 708 -9.20 -48.36 -52.44
CA VAL A 708 -10.63 -48.29 -52.83
C VAL A 708 -11.58 -47.37 -52.02
N SER A 709 -11.69 -46.13 -52.52
CA SER A 709 -12.84 -45.41 -53.14
C SER A 709 -14.30 -45.96 -52.97
N PRO A 710 -15.40 -45.24 -53.35
CA PRO A 710 -15.46 -43.97 -54.10
C PRO A 710 -16.64 -42.99 -53.82
N ARG A 711 -16.61 -41.86 -54.57
CA ARG A 711 -17.74 -41.15 -55.27
C ARG A 711 -18.56 -40.14 -54.44
N ARG A 712 -18.92 -38.95 -54.92
CA ARG A 712 -19.09 -38.32 -56.26
C ARG A 712 -18.79 -36.79 -56.11
N VAL A 713 -18.04 -36.08 -56.95
CA VAL A 713 -18.07 -35.82 -58.42
C VAL A 713 -19.11 -34.77 -58.86
N ARG A 714 -18.61 -33.58 -59.24
CA ARG A 714 -18.85 -32.78 -60.49
C ARG A 714 -18.43 -31.32 -60.21
N GLY A 715 -17.65 -30.58 -61.00
CA GLY A 715 -16.96 -30.67 -62.30
C GLY A 715 -16.61 -29.20 -62.69
N ALA A 716 -15.33 -28.80 -62.82
CA ALA A 716 -14.49 -28.69 -64.04
C ALA A 716 -14.89 -27.55 -65.01
N PRO A 717 -13.99 -26.97 -65.86
CA PRO A 717 -12.60 -27.35 -66.19
C PRO A 717 -11.54 -26.21 -66.18
N LYS A 718 -10.30 -26.62 -66.56
CA LYS A 718 -8.98 -25.97 -66.53
C LYS A 718 -8.66 -25.05 -67.73
N ALA A 719 -7.67 -24.15 -67.54
CA ALA A 719 -6.55 -23.85 -68.46
C ALA A 719 -5.40 -23.22 -67.63
N GLN A 720 -4.27 -23.90 -67.41
CA GLN A 720 -3.01 -23.88 -68.17
C GLN A 720 -2.16 -22.59 -68.06
N ASP A 721 -1.11 -22.73 -67.24
CA ASP A 721 0.32 -22.49 -67.55
C ASP A 721 0.96 -21.10 -67.37
N SER A 722 2.24 -21.19 -66.97
CA SER A 722 3.33 -20.20 -66.94
C SER A 722 3.48 -19.23 -65.75
N GLY A 723 4.47 -19.52 -64.91
CA GLY A 723 5.67 -18.67 -64.86
C GLY A 723 5.84 -17.66 -63.72
N VAL A 724 6.95 -17.85 -63.01
CA VAL A 724 7.82 -16.86 -62.33
C VAL A 724 7.62 -16.67 -60.82
N GLU A 725 8.57 -17.24 -60.08
CA GLU A 725 8.92 -16.93 -58.69
C GLU A 725 9.43 -15.48 -58.54
N ALA A 726 8.95 -14.76 -57.54
CA ALA A 726 9.64 -13.58 -57.00
C ALA A 726 9.28 -13.33 -55.52
N GLY A 727 10.32 -13.38 -54.68
CA GLY A 727 10.51 -12.90 -53.30
C GLY A 727 9.32 -12.41 -52.45
N GLN A 728 9.11 -13.07 -51.31
CA GLN A 728 8.35 -12.53 -50.17
C GLN A 728 9.06 -11.30 -49.58
N LEU A 729 8.54 -10.11 -49.89
CA LEU A 729 8.79 -8.88 -49.13
C LEU A 729 7.94 -8.85 -47.85
N ASP A 730 8.54 -8.40 -46.75
CA ASP A 730 7.89 -8.10 -45.48
C ASP A 730 6.65 -7.22 -45.67
N LYS A 731 5.48 -7.73 -45.27
CA LYS A 731 4.24 -6.95 -45.25
C LYS A 731 4.26 -6.00 -44.06
N SER A 732 4.32 -4.69 -44.33
CA SER A 732 4.31 -3.64 -43.30
C SER A 732 3.10 -3.76 -42.35
N LEU A 733 3.29 -3.40 -41.08
CA LEU A 733 2.27 -3.47 -40.01
C LEU A 733 0.93 -2.85 -40.43
N GLY A 734 0.96 -1.72 -41.15
CA GLY A 734 -0.25 -1.06 -41.64
C GLY A 734 -1.08 -1.93 -42.60
N SER A 735 -0.42 -2.73 -43.43
CA SER A 735 -1.11 -3.67 -44.33
C SER A 735 -1.73 -4.87 -43.59
N ARG A 736 -1.13 -5.30 -42.47
CA ARG A 736 -1.70 -6.34 -41.60
C ARG A 736 -2.94 -5.85 -40.86
N LEU A 737 -2.92 -4.62 -40.33
CA LEU A 737 -4.05 -4.04 -39.61
C LEU A 737 -5.28 -3.80 -40.50
N VAL A 738 -5.08 -3.52 -41.79
CA VAL A 738 -6.16 -3.45 -42.78
C VAL A 738 -6.70 -4.84 -43.10
N GLN A 739 -5.83 -5.85 -43.19
CA GLN A 739 -6.25 -7.24 -43.45
C GLN A 739 -7.03 -7.85 -42.28
N GLU A 740 -6.74 -7.40 -41.05
CA GLU A 740 -7.46 -7.79 -39.82
C GLU A 740 -8.74 -6.98 -39.57
N GLY A 741 -9.09 -6.03 -40.46
CA GLY A 741 -10.32 -5.24 -40.37
C GLY A 741 -10.34 -4.19 -39.25
N LEU A 742 -9.20 -3.99 -38.57
CA LEU A 742 -9.04 -3.02 -37.48
C LEU A 742 -8.81 -1.58 -37.98
N LEU A 743 -8.49 -1.43 -39.28
CA LEU A 743 -8.22 -0.16 -39.93
C LEU A 743 -8.75 -0.18 -41.36
N THR A 744 -9.46 0.87 -41.78
CA THR A 744 -9.86 1.00 -43.18
C THR A 744 -8.68 1.54 -44.03
N PRO A 745 -8.59 1.16 -45.32
CA PRO A 745 -7.51 1.62 -46.20
C PRO A 745 -7.40 3.15 -46.31
N ASP A 746 -8.53 3.85 -46.21
CA ASP A 746 -8.57 5.32 -46.27
C ASP A 746 -8.05 5.96 -44.98
N LEU A 747 -8.36 5.38 -43.82
CA LEU A 747 -7.86 5.86 -42.53
C LEU A 747 -6.33 5.64 -42.41
N LEU A 748 -5.81 4.56 -42.98
CA LEU A 748 -4.36 4.31 -43.09
C LEU A 748 -3.67 5.38 -43.95
N LYS A 749 -4.26 5.78 -45.08
CA LYS A 749 -3.72 6.89 -45.92
C LYS A 749 -3.76 8.22 -45.19
N GLN A 750 -4.79 8.47 -44.38
CA GLN A 750 -4.94 9.70 -43.62
C GLN A 750 -3.89 9.80 -42.51
N LEU A 751 -3.66 8.71 -41.76
CA LEU A 751 -2.58 8.59 -40.78
C LEU A 751 -1.19 8.76 -41.40
N GLN A 752 -0.93 8.15 -42.57
CA GLN A 752 0.34 8.35 -43.27
C GLN A 752 0.56 9.81 -43.68
N LYS A 753 -0.51 10.53 -44.01
CA LYS A 753 -0.47 11.95 -44.40
C LYS A 753 -0.26 12.87 -43.19
N GLU A 754 -0.82 12.54 -42.04
CA GLU A 754 -0.61 13.26 -40.77
C GLU A 754 0.81 13.03 -40.23
N TRP A 755 1.27 11.78 -40.22
CA TRP A 755 2.64 11.43 -39.83
C TRP A 755 3.69 12.14 -40.69
N SER A 756 3.46 12.21 -42.01
CA SER A 756 4.34 12.94 -42.94
C SER A 756 4.33 14.46 -42.72
N LYS A 757 3.25 15.02 -42.16
CA LYS A 757 3.17 16.44 -41.80
C LYS A 757 3.90 16.73 -40.49
N GLU A 758 3.77 15.87 -39.49
CA GLU A 758 4.50 15.98 -38.22
C GLU A 758 6.01 15.90 -38.42
N HIS A 759 6.50 14.94 -39.20
CA HIS A 759 7.94 14.84 -39.50
C HIS A 759 8.48 16.05 -40.28
N ARG A 760 7.67 16.68 -41.15
CA ARG A 760 8.08 17.94 -41.80
C ARG A 760 8.12 19.12 -40.84
N GLN A 761 7.28 19.14 -39.81
CA GLN A 761 7.31 20.19 -38.78
C GLN A 761 8.50 20.01 -37.83
N GLU A 762 8.85 18.77 -37.49
CA GLU A 762 10.05 18.45 -36.71
C GLU A 762 11.36 18.76 -37.46
N GLU A 763 11.46 18.43 -38.76
CA GLU A 763 12.65 18.76 -39.56
C GLU A 763 12.87 20.27 -39.72
N VAL A 764 11.79 21.06 -39.80
CA VAL A 764 11.88 22.53 -39.85
C VAL A 764 12.31 23.10 -38.49
N GLY A 765 11.83 22.54 -37.39
CA GLY A 765 12.26 22.90 -36.03
C GLY A 765 13.75 22.62 -35.79
N VAL A 766 14.25 21.46 -36.24
CA VAL A 766 15.67 21.08 -36.08
C VAL A 766 16.60 21.98 -36.91
N LYS A 767 16.19 22.42 -38.11
CA LYS A 767 16.96 23.37 -38.93
C LYS A 767 17.04 24.76 -38.31
N LEU A 768 15.96 25.27 -37.71
CA LEU A 768 15.92 26.56 -37.01
C LEU A 768 16.82 26.58 -35.76
N VAL A 769 16.87 25.47 -35.03
CA VAL A 769 17.75 25.32 -33.85
C VAL A 769 19.22 25.25 -34.29
N ALA A 770 19.53 24.55 -35.38
CA ALA A 770 20.89 24.46 -35.93
C ALA A 770 21.43 25.82 -36.44
N GLU A 771 20.60 26.63 -37.11
CA GLU A 771 20.99 27.98 -37.55
C GLU A 771 21.23 28.94 -36.38
N THR A 772 20.43 28.82 -35.30
CA THR A 772 20.58 29.65 -34.09
C THR A 772 21.86 29.33 -33.32
N LEU A 773 22.26 28.05 -33.27
CA LEU A 773 23.53 27.61 -32.70
C LEU A 773 24.74 28.08 -33.52
N ASN A 774 24.63 28.06 -34.86
CA ASN A 774 25.73 28.48 -35.74
C ASN A 774 25.98 30.01 -35.68
N ASN A 775 24.92 30.81 -35.49
CA ASN A 775 25.04 32.26 -35.29
C ASN A 775 25.63 32.62 -33.92
N LYS A 776 25.35 31.84 -32.86
CA LYS A 776 25.99 32.00 -31.53
C LYS A 776 27.49 31.69 -31.55
N ILE A 777 27.92 30.73 -32.38
CA ILE A 777 29.35 30.37 -32.50
C ILE A 777 30.12 31.43 -33.31
N LYS A 778 29.51 32.04 -34.33
CA LYS A 778 30.13 33.15 -35.08
C LYS A 778 30.22 34.46 -34.28
N GLY A 779 29.31 34.71 -33.33
CA GLY A 779 29.35 35.88 -32.44
C GLY A 779 30.46 35.85 -31.37
N ARG A 780 31.01 34.67 -31.05
CA ARG A 780 32.08 34.51 -30.04
C ARG A 780 33.51 34.68 -30.58
N LYS A 781 33.69 34.90 -31.89
CA LYS A 781 35.02 35.18 -32.51
C LYS A 781 35.25 36.65 -32.87
N LYS A 782 34.35 37.55 -32.50
CA LYS A 782 34.57 39.00 -32.55
C LYS A 782 34.14 39.63 -31.23
N LYS A 783 34.95 39.47 -30.21
CA LYS A 783 35.11 40.38 -29.08
C LYS A 783 36.43 40.09 -28.40
#